data_AF-A0A1J4SN38-F1
#
_entry.id   AF-A0A1J4SN38-F1
#
_cell.length_a   1.000
_cell.length_b   1.000
_cell.length_c   1.000
_cell.angle_alpha   90.00
_cell.angle_beta   90.00
_cell.angle_gamma   90.00
#
_symmetry.space_group_name_H-M   'P 1'
#
loop_
_entity.id
_entity.type
_entity.pdbx_description
1 polymer ?
#
loop_
_entity_poly.entity_id
_entity_poly.type
_entity_poly.pdbx_seq_one_letter_code
_entity_poly.pdbx_strand_id
1 'polypeptide(L)'
;MRTFIFTILALAAPGVFAQTPPAAPGPAPDSMSASLMERQDSMRRETETKIKKEILDPILGADRSFVFADVELEVISKKAEQTKEGMGIMQKYKEKAGGQNNADTDFILPGIPKPRSVLGGENKRPEAAQGQQAQQAKGMQEIRYGLETEITRFQITVIHDEALPADTIKLARERLDDFLLPYKIRKKDSPTVVFKPTKFNAPNPLDDLKRPGVYLPLLYALLFLILLLFLFGPLWGFFRKYIKALMAKPGAEVNIEDKREEGGGGAGEGEEETEGHQDIDMNVLQKEAEKPEEEEDELMKKFEPFTYLNEENLKRLIYLFLLRKEDPWVIAVVLSYMRPDLSRQALSMLPVEMQSRVAMEALTVRQATREQIEAIDKDIRENVDFVMGGIERLSKMLADSDPSTRKNIIEYLKTQKPDIYEKVKRIVLMFEDVVEFQDRDMQAIIRNLNNEDVAKALAKADPAIVNKFFTNMSQGAVNAVKEIMEYSGEVNPAQTDEAQTKILDAIKALEAEGKISARAGSSQEIYIIDGAEMSSGDERRRKFESMSAPKAGAQAAPGPNPEQVEQASQYLAAGVDMYNQGKIQESLQYLEYASSVNAGDPQAWQYLGSAYYSLQRVDDAVAAYEKYASLSGDPAAAEWLAGFKQQVGK
;
A
#
# COMPACT_ATOMS: atom_id res chain seq x y z
N MET A 1 78.64 8.82 5.32
CA MET A 1 77.52 7.84 5.30
C MET A 1 76.50 8.41 4.33
N ARG A 2 76.21 7.80 3.15
CA ARG A 2 75.39 6.57 2.96
C ARG A 2 74.06 6.72 3.73
N THR A 3 72.83 6.63 3.22
CA THR A 3 72.27 5.85 2.09
C THR A 3 70.73 6.15 2.03
N PHE A 4 70.16 6.34 0.82
CA PHE A 4 68.86 5.84 0.28
C PHE A 4 67.50 6.44 0.73
N ILE A 5 66.67 7.11 -0.13
CA ILE A 5 65.79 6.71 -1.29
C ILE A 5 64.49 5.98 -0.81
N PHE A 6 63.23 6.38 -1.09
CA PHE A 6 62.41 6.57 -2.33
C PHE A 6 61.34 7.68 -2.11
N THR A 7 60.87 8.57 -3.02
CA THR A 7 60.54 8.57 -4.47
C THR A 7 59.05 8.27 -4.78
N ILE A 8 58.30 9.35 -5.12
CA ILE A 8 57.31 9.53 -6.22
C ILE A 8 55.93 8.83 -6.16
N LEU A 9 54.81 9.58 -6.27
CA LEU A 9 54.04 9.82 -7.52
C LEU A 9 52.69 10.53 -7.26
N ALA A 10 52.43 11.60 -8.00
CA ALA A 10 51.13 12.24 -8.18
C ALA A 10 50.60 11.91 -9.58
N LEU A 11 49.32 11.53 -9.72
CA LEU A 11 48.54 11.51 -10.98
C LEU A 11 47.04 11.59 -10.58
N ALA A 12 46.36 12.72 -10.80
CA ALA A 12 45.64 13.08 -12.03
C ALA A 12 44.30 12.32 -12.19
N ALA A 13 43.21 12.95 -11.77
CA ALA A 13 41.84 12.55 -12.04
C ALA A 13 41.29 13.34 -13.25
N PRO A 14 40.64 12.72 -14.24
CA PRO A 14 39.90 13.44 -15.28
C PRO A 14 38.43 13.61 -14.90
N GLY A 15 37.92 14.82 -15.13
CA GLY A 15 36.55 15.23 -14.85
C GLY A 15 35.50 14.58 -15.76
N VAL A 16 34.37 14.23 -15.16
CA VAL A 16 33.18 13.70 -15.83
C VAL A 16 32.31 14.85 -16.31
N PHE A 17 32.06 14.89 -17.62
CA PHE A 17 31.08 15.76 -18.26
C PHE A 17 29.66 15.33 -17.87
N ALA A 18 28.93 16.18 -17.16
CA ALA A 18 27.49 16.01 -16.94
C ALA A 18 26.73 16.50 -18.18
N GLN A 19 26.13 15.58 -18.95
CA GLN A 19 25.14 15.92 -19.97
C GLN A 19 23.75 16.00 -19.31
N THR A 20 23.15 17.20 -19.31
CA THR A 20 21.75 17.41 -18.92
C THR A 20 20.81 16.80 -19.97
N PRO A 21 19.77 16.03 -19.58
CA PRO A 21 18.80 15.46 -20.51
C PRO A 21 17.82 16.53 -21.06
N PRO A 22 17.20 16.29 -22.23
CA PRO A 22 16.19 17.18 -22.79
C PRO A 22 14.90 17.16 -21.96
N ALA A 23 14.28 18.33 -21.79
CA ALA A 23 13.05 18.52 -21.04
C ALA A 23 11.86 17.79 -21.70
N ALA A 24 11.15 16.99 -20.90
CA ALA A 24 9.91 16.34 -21.30
C ALA A 24 8.78 17.37 -21.57
N PRO A 25 7.81 17.07 -22.45
CA PRO A 25 6.64 17.92 -22.63
C PRO A 25 5.81 17.96 -21.34
N GLY A 26 5.47 19.17 -20.89
CA GLY A 26 4.70 19.40 -19.67
C GLY A 26 3.27 18.83 -19.75
N PRO A 27 2.64 18.55 -18.59
CA PRO A 27 1.30 17.98 -18.54
C PRO A 27 0.25 18.95 -19.10
N ALA A 28 -0.83 18.38 -19.65
CA ALA A 28 -1.94 19.11 -20.26
C ALA A 28 -2.59 20.12 -19.28
N PRO A 29 -3.13 21.25 -19.77
CA PRO A 29 -3.62 22.35 -18.92
C PRO A 29 -4.73 21.97 -17.93
N ASP A 30 -5.54 20.96 -18.24
CA ASP A 30 -6.67 20.54 -17.38
C ASP A 30 -6.25 19.74 -16.14
N SER A 31 -5.06 19.12 -16.11
CA SER A 31 -4.54 18.45 -14.91
C SER A 31 -3.77 19.39 -13.98
N MET A 32 -3.27 20.52 -14.51
CA MET A 32 -2.64 21.57 -13.69
C MET A 32 -3.66 22.40 -12.90
N SER A 33 -4.84 22.69 -13.46
CA SER A 33 -5.88 23.46 -12.74
C SER A 33 -6.48 22.68 -11.56
N ALA A 34 -6.75 21.39 -11.74
CA ALA A 34 -7.22 20.51 -10.67
C ALA A 34 -6.21 20.42 -9.51
N SER A 35 -4.91 20.28 -9.81
CA SER A 35 -3.85 20.20 -8.79
C SER A 35 -3.60 21.52 -8.06
N LEU A 36 -3.88 22.68 -8.67
CA LEU A 36 -3.80 23.98 -7.98
C LEU A 36 -4.96 24.18 -7.01
N MET A 37 -6.18 23.82 -7.41
CA MET A 37 -7.37 23.97 -6.58
C MET A 37 -7.30 23.06 -5.34
N GLU A 38 -6.87 21.81 -5.52
CA GLU A 38 -6.64 20.87 -4.42
C GLU A 38 -5.53 21.36 -3.46
N ARG A 39 -4.50 22.01 -4.00
CA ARG A 39 -3.43 22.62 -3.19
C ARG A 39 -3.89 23.88 -2.44
N GLN A 40 -4.82 24.65 -3.00
CA GLN A 40 -5.45 25.79 -2.30
C GLN A 40 -6.32 25.29 -1.13
N ASP A 41 -7.17 24.29 -1.36
CA ASP A 41 -8.08 23.75 -0.34
C ASP A 41 -7.35 23.06 0.81
N SER A 42 -6.29 22.30 0.51
CA SER A 42 -5.47 21.66 1.53
C SER A 42 -4.75 22.67 2.42
N MET A 43 -4.09 23.69 1.83
CA MET A 43 -3.45 24.76 2.60
C MET A 43 -4.45 25.56 3.44
N ARG A 44 -5.65 25.82 2.90
CA ARG A 44 -6.72 26.49 3.65
C ARG A 44 -7.09 25.70 4.90
N ARG A 45 -7.44 24.41 4.76
CA ARG A 45 -7.87 23.57 5.88
C ARG A 45 -6.79 23.37 6.92
N GLU A 46 -5.55 23.18 6.49
CA GLU A 46 -4.40 23.03 7.39
C GLU A 46 -4.17 24.31 8.21
N THR A 47 -4.22 25.47 7.56
CA THR A 47 -4.06 26.78 8.20
C THR A 47 -5.19 27.05 9.20
N GLU A 48 -6.44 26.81 8.83
CA GLU A 48 -7.61 26.96 9.72
C GLU A 48 -7.48 26.07 10.97
N THR A 49 -7.06 24.82 10.77
CA THR A 49 -6.90 23.84 11.87
C THR A 49 -5.77 24.24 12.83
N LYS A 50 -4.61 24.64 12.28
CA LYS A 50 -3.46 25.07 13.09
C LYS A 50 -3.77 26.33 13.88
N ILE A 51 -4.35 27.35 13.25
CA ILE A 51 -4.72 28.59 13.93
C ILE A 51 -5.74 28.32 15.04
N LYS A 52 -6.77 27.50 14.76
CA LYS A 52 -7.78 27.17 15.76
C LYS A 52 -7.17 26.45 16.96
N LYS A 53 -6.45 25.34 16.74
CA LYS A 53 -5.96 24.48 17.82
C LYS A 53 -4.75 25.04 18.57
N GLU A 54 -3.81 25.67 17.87
CA GLU A 54 -2.53 26.08 18.45
C GLU A 54 -2.52 27.53 18.95
N ILE A 55 -3.38 28.40 18.40
CA ILE A 55 -3.38 29.83 18.71
C ILE A 55 -4.67 30.25 19.42
N LEU A 56 -5.84 29.96 18.84
CA LEU A 56 -7.09 30.52 19.35
C LEU A 56 -7.71 29.75 20.52
N ASP A 57 -7.79 28.43 20.46
CA ASP A 57 -8.37 27.61 21.54
C ASP A 57 -7.59 27.80 22.87
N PRO A 58 -6.24 27.89 22.90
CA PRO A 58 -5.50 28.16 24.13
C PRO A 58 -5.68 29.58 24.70
N ILE A 59 -6.00 30.57 23.86
CA ILE A 59 -6.07 31.98 24.28
C ILE A 59 -7.52 32.42 24.56
N LEU A 60 -8.48 32.00 23.72
CA LEU A 60 -9.88 32.41 23.75
C LEU A 60 -10.80 31.35 24.40
N GLY A 61 -10.31 30.12 24.56
CA GLY A 61 -11.06 28.98 25.10
C GLY A 61 -11.78 28.18 24.02
N ALA A 62 -11.93 26.87 24.26
CA ALA A 62 -12.61 25.96 23.35
C ALA A 62 -14.05 26.42 23.04
N ASP A 63 -14.44 26.34 21.76
CA ASP A 63 -15.76 26.69 21.22
C ASP A 63 -16.17 28.16 21.33
N ARG A 64 -15.22 29.08 21.58
CA ARG A 64 -15.48 30.53 21.63
C ARG A 64 -14.97 31.31 20.42
N SER A 65 -14.44 30.61 19.41
CA SER A 65 -13.98 31.23 18.16
C SER A 65 -14.07 30.31 16.94
N PHE A 66 -14.24 30.92 15.77
CA PHE A 66 -14.19 30.27 14.45
C PHE A 66 -13.17 30.98 13.55
N VAL A 67 -12.49 30.22 12.69
CA VAL A 67 -11.46 30.73 11.78
C VAL A 67 -11.81 30.33 10.36
N PHE A 68 -11.68 31.29 9.44
CA PHE A 68 -11.74 31.07 8.01
C PHE A 68 -10.47 31.60 7.37
N ALA A 69 -9.78 30.77 6.60
CA ALA A 69 -8.65 31.19 5.78
C ALA A 69 -9.08 31.23 4.32
N ASP A 70 -8.74 32.32 3.64
CA ASP A 70 -8.97 32.54 2.22
C ASP A 70 -7.60 32.64 1.54
N VAL A 71 -7.25 31.63 0.73
CA VAL A 71 -5.92 31.46 0.15
C VAL A 71 -6.04 31.27 -1.36
N GLU A 72 -5.52 32.22 -2.12
CA GLU A 72 -5.45 32.17 -3.58
C GLU A 72 -3.99 31.97 -4.03
N LEU A 73 -3.80 31.02 -4.95
CA LEU A 73 -2.52 30.68 -5.59
C LEU A 73 -2.58 30.94 -7.10
N GLU A 74 -1.53 31.53 -7.66
CA GLU A 74 -1.34 31.62 -9.11
C GLU A 74 -0.02 30.96 -9.54
N VAL A 75 -0.03 30.32 -10.70
CA VAL A 75 1.19 29.84 -11.37
C VAL A 75 1.77 30.97 -12.20
N ILE A 76 3.05 31.27 -11.97
CA ILE A 76 3.78 32.26 -12.75
C ILE A 76 5.03 31.65 -13.37
N SER A 77 5.36 32.12 -14.57
CA SER A 77 6.64 31.81 -15.20
C SER A 77 7.70 32.82 -14.75
N LYS A 78 8.65 32.38 -13.92
CA LYS A 78 9.82 33.18 -13.59
C LYS A 78 10.97 32.89 -14.53
N LYS A 79 11.61 33.96 -14.98
CA LYS A 79 12.83 33.94 -15.78
C LYS A 79 14.02 33.76 -14.83
N ALA A 80 14.59 32.57 -14.78
CA ALA A 80 15.85 32.32 -14.10
C ALA A 80 17.00 32.55 -15.10
N GLU A 81 17.76 33.62 -14.91
CA GLU A 81 18.98 33.89 -15.68
C GLU A 81 20.14 33.16 -14.99
N GLN A 82 20.58 32.05 -15.56
CA GLN A 82 21.85 31.43 -15.17
C GLN A 82 22.93 31.90 -16.13
N THR A 83 23.93 32.59 -15.58
CA THR A 83 25.14 32.94 -16.33
C THR A 83 26.09 31.76 -16.21
N LYS A 84 26.23 30.94 -17.26
CA LYS A 84 27.27 29.92 -17.32
C LYS A 84 28.52 30.54 -17.94
N GLU A 85 29.57 30.64 -17.14
CA GLU A 85 30.93 30.86 -17.67
C GLU A 85 31.49 29.52 -18.15
N GLY A 86 31.59 29.35 -19.47
CA GLY A 86 32.20 28.19 -20.09
C GLY A 86 33.35 28.63 -20.99
N MET A 87 34.55 28.05 -20.77
CA MET A 87 35.69 28.27 -21.66
C MET A 87 35.51 27.46 -22.95
N GLY A 88 35.21 28.15 -24.05
CA GLY A 88 35.22 27.59 -25.40
C GLY A 88 36.54 27.92 -26.12
N ILE A 89 37.22 26.90 -26.64
CA ILE A 89 38.42 27.09 -27.47
C ILE A 89 37.95 27.35 -28.91
N MET A 90 38.14 28.59 -29.39
CA MET A 90 37.84 28.95 -30.77
C MET A 90 39.14 28.93 -31.60
N GLN A 91 39.32 27.93 -32.47
CA GLN A 91 40.41 27.93 -33.46
C GLN A 91 40.01 28.83 -34.63
N LYS A 92 40.54 30.06 -34.67
CA LYS A 92 40.45 30.91 -35.86
C LYS A 92 41.47 30.44 -36.90
N TYR A 93 40.99 29.87 -38.00
CA TYR A 93 41.77 29.79 -39.23
C TYR A 93 41.85 31.19 -39.84
N LYS A 94 43.06 31.73 -39.98
CA LYS A 94 43.32 32.99 -40.68
C LYS A 94 43.71 32.63 -42.11
N GLU A 95 42.75 32.61 -43.02
CA GLU A 95 43.05 32.61 -44.45
C GLU A 95 43.74 33.92 -44.82
N LYS A 96 44.92 33.82 -45.43
CA LYS A 96 45.58 34.95 -46.09
C LYS A 96 44.79 35.24 -47.37
N ALA A 97 44.16 36.41 -47.40
CA ALA A 97 43.67 37.01 -48.63
C ALA A 97 44.84 37.18 -49.62
N GLY A 98 44.69 36.58 -50.81
CA GLY A 98 45.58 36.78 -51.93
C GLY A 98 44.79 36.67 -53.23
N GLY A 99 44.54 37.82 -53.87
CA GLY A 99 44.43 37.95 -55.33
C GLY A 99 43.08 37.65 -55.98
N GLN A 100 42.43 38.73 -56.43
CA GLN A 100 41.37 38.79 -57.44
C GLN A 100 41.59 37.89 -58.68
N ASN A 101 40.55 37.16 -59.11
CA ASN A 101 39.79 37.38 -60.36
C ASN A 101 39.15 36.10 -60.92
N ASN A 102 37.99 36.33 -61.53
CA ASN A 102 37.22 35.52 -62.48
C ASN A 102 36.24 34.45 -61.96
N ALA A 103 35.02 34.67 -62.43
CA ALA A 103 33.88 33.79 -62.49
C ALA A 103 34.23 32.46 -63.17
N ASP A 104 33.68 31.37 -62.66
CA ASP A 104 32.66 30.63 -63.40
C ASP A 104 31.93 29.67 -62.45
N THR A 105 30.62 29.68 -62.57
CA THR A 105 29.71 28.71 -61.98
C THR A 105 29.94 27.35 -62.64
N ASP A 106 30.03 26.27 -61.87
CA ASP A 106 29.52 24.99 -62.38
C ASP A 106 29.01 24.07 -61.27
N PHE A 107 27.73 23.72 -61.45
CA PHE A 107 26.93 22.82 -60.66
C PHE A 107 27.28 21.39 -61.10
N ILE A 108 27.67 20.48 -60.18
CA ILE A 108 27.69 19.04 -60.48
C ILE A 108 26.97 18.27 -59.36
N LEU A 109 25.98 17.48 -59.79
CA LEU A 109 25.08 16.63 -59.01
C LEU A 109 25.81 15.47 -58.30
N PRO A 110 25.24 14.94 -57.19
CA PRO A 110 25.83 13.83 -56.43
C PRO A 110 25.65 12.50 -57.14
N GLY A 111 26.73 11.73 -57.40
CA GLY A 111 26.60 10.32 -57.83
C GLY A 111 27.65 9.73 -58.78
N ILE A 112 28.94 10.11 -58.72
CA ILE A 112 30.00 9.39 -59.47
C ILE A 112 31.12 8.96 -58.50
N PRO A 113 31.54 7.68 -58.48
CA PRO A 113 32.68 7.25 -57.66
C PRO A 113 33.99 7.84 -58.19
N LYS A 114 34.84 8.36 -57.29
CA LYS A 114 36.16 8.90 -57.67
C LYS A 114 37.05 7.80 -58.27
N PRO A 115 37.78 8.04 -59.38
CA PRO A 115 38.80 7.11 -59.83
C PRO A 115 39.97 7.08 -58.83
N ARG A 116 40.46 5.86 -58.54
CA ARG A 116 41.70 5.65 -57.78
C ARG A 116 42.87 6.27 -58.56
N SER A 117 43.59 7.20 -57.91
CA SER A 117 44.87 7.70 -58.39
C SER A 117 45.92 6.58 -58.31
N VAL A 118 46.29 6.03 -59.45
CA VAL A 118 47.53 5.28 -59.65
C VAL A 118 48.66 6.29 -59.85
N LEU A 119 49.32 6.71 -58.77
CA LEU A 119 50.70 7.18 -58.81
C LEU A 119 51.25 7.19 -57.38
N GLY A 120 52.23 6.34 -57.12
CA GLY A 120 53.03 6.40 -55.91
C GLY A 120 53.85 7.69 -55.87
N GLY A 121 53.96 8.27 -54.69
CA GLY A 121 54.76 9.45 -54.44
C GLY A 121 54.64 9.87 -52.98
N GLU A 122 55.67 9.54 -52.21
CA GLU A 122 55.86 10.02 -50.84
C GLU A 122 55.74 11.54 -50.79
N ASN A 123 54.97 12.07 -49.84
CA ASN A 123 55.11 13.45 -49.42
C ASN A 123 55.06 13.55 -47.90
N LYS A 124 56.21 13.98 -47.37
CA LYS A 124 56.47 14.30 -45.96
C LYS A 124 55.40 15.23 -45.39
N ARG A 125 54.94 14.91 -44.18
CA ARG A 125 54.15 15.81 -43.34
C ARG A 125 54.99 17.06 -42.98
N PRO A 126 54.47 18.29 -43.12
CA PRO A 126 55.12 19.47 -42.56
C PRO A 126 54.97 19.51 -41.03
N GLU A 127 56.00 20.01 -40.37
CA GLU A 127 56.09 20.20 -38.92
C GLU A 127 55.03 21.14 -38.36
N ALA A 128 54.72 20.92 -37.08
CA ALA A 128 53.63 21.51 -36.31
C ALA A 128 53.53 23.04 -36.41
N ALA A 129 52.35 23.54 -36.81
CA ALA A 129 51.95 24.91 -36.59
C ALA A 129 51.60 25.10 -35.09
N GLN A 130 52.41 25.90 -34.38
CA GLN A 130 52.11 26.35 -33.02
C GLN A 130 50.88 27.27 -33.03
N GLY A 131 49.75 26.78 -32.54
CA GLY A 131 48.59 27.61 -32.21
C GLY A 131 48.76 28.24 -30.83
N GLN A 132 48.91 29.57 -30.75
CA GLN A 132 48.71 30.28 -29.48
C GLN A 132 47.22 30.31 -29.16
N GLN A 133 46.82 29.60 -28.09
CA GLN A 133 45.49 29.66 -27.52
C GLN A 133 45.35 30.95 -26.71
N ALA A 134 44.58 31.91 -27.21
CA ALA A 134 44.07 33.00 -26.38
C ALA A 134 42.71 32.57 -25.82
N GLN A 135 42.64 32.31 -24.51
CA GLN A 135 41.38 32.09 -23.80
C GLN A 135 40.68 33.44 -23.64
N GLN A 136 39.54 33.62 -24.29
CA GLN A 136 38.60 34.69 -23.94
C GLN A 136 37.31 34.05 -23.39
N ALA A 137 36.98 34.40 -22.15
CA ALA A 137 35.71 34.04 -21.54
C ALA A 137 34.59 34.85 -22.22
N LYS A 138 33.67 34.18 -22.89
CA LYS A 138 32.36 34.74 -23.22
C LYS A 138 31.33 34.02 -22.37
N GLY A 139 30.77 34.72 -21.38
CA GLY A 139 29.62 34.25 -20.63
C GLY A 139 28.41 34.16 -21.55
N MET A 140 27.80 32.98 -21.62
CA MET A 140 26.55 32.78 -22.34
C MET A 140 25.43 32.79 -21.29
N GLN A 141 24.54 33.78 -21.40
CA GLN A 141 23.35 33.86 -20.53
C GLN A 141 22.30 32.89 -21.05
N GLU A 142 22.03 31.84 -20.28
CA GLU A 142 20.98 30.88 -20.58
C GLU A 142 19.72 31.33 -19.81
N ILE A 143 18.69 31.72 -20.55
CA ILE A 143 17.40 32.13 -20.00
C ILE A 143 16.54 30.88 -19.85
N ARG A 144 16.23 30.46 -18.62
CA ARG A 144 15.29 29.37 -18.35
C ARG A 144 14.01 29.91 -17.73
N TYR A 145 12.86 29.48 -18.24
CA TYR A 145 11.55 29.79 -17.65
C TYR A 145 11.13 28.62 -16.75
N GLY A 146 10.97 28.88 -15.46
CA GLY A 146 10.43 27.92 -14.48
C GLY A 146 9.01 28.32 -14.07
N LEU A 147 8.13 27.34 -13.90
CA LEU A 147 6.78 27.54 -13.38
C LEU A 147 6.84 27.45 -11.84
N GLU A 148 6.56 28.53 -11.14
CA GLU A 148 6.44 28.58 -9.68
C GLU A 148 5.01 28.98 -9.28
N THR A 149 4.49 28.35 -8.24
CA THR A 149 3.22 28.73 -7.60
C THR A 149 3.48 29.77 -6.52
N GLU A 150 2.88 30.96 -6.64
CA GLU A 150 2.95 32.01 -5.62
C GLU A 150 1.57 32.32 -5.02
N ILE A 151 1.55 32.72 -3.75
CA ILE A 151 0.34 33.16 -3.05
C ILE A 151 0.02 34.59 -3.47
N THR A 152 -1.16 34.80 -4.06
CA THR A 152 -1.65 36.12 -4.46
C THR A 152 -2.54 36.75 -3.40
N ARG A 153 -3.27 35.92 -2.65
CA ARG A 153 -4.14 36.36 -1.56
C ARG A 153 -4.04 35.42 -0.38
N PHE A 154 -3.90 35.98 0.81
CA PHE A 154 -3.95 35.24 2.07
C PHE A 154 -4.66 36.11 3.11
N GLN A 155 -5.92 35.79 3.38
CA GLN A 155 -6.76 36.53 4.31
C GLN A 155 -7.31 35.58 5.37
N ILE A 156 -7.20 35.97 6.64
CA ILE A 156 -7.75 35.20 7.76
C ILE A 156 -8.85 36.02 8.43
N THR A 157 -10.02 35.41 8.58
CA THR A 157 -11.14 35.98 9.32
C THR A 157 -11.38 35.16 10.57
N VAL A 158 -11.23 35.78 11.74
CA VAL A 158 -11.51 35.19 13.04
C VAL A 158 -12.81 35.76 13.56
N ILE A 159 -13.78 34.90 13.83
CA ILE A 159 -15.04 35.25 14.49
C ILE A 159 -14.91 34.83 15.95
N HIS A 160 -15.09 35.75 16.89
CA HIS A 160 -14.90 35.50 18.32
C HIS A 160 -16.09 35.97 19.15
N ASP A 161 -16.20 35.44 20.36
CA ASP A 161 -17.27 35.84 21.29
C ASP A 161 -17.13 37.32 21.70
N GLU A 162 -18.23 38.04 21.66
CA GLU A 162 -18.36 39.45 22.08
C GLU A 162 -18.10 39.61 23.59
N ALA A 163 -18.33 38.57 24.38
CA ALA A 163 -18.11 38.60 25.83
C ALA A 163 -16.62 38.53 26.26
N LEU A 164 -15.68 38.37 25.32
CA LEU A 164 -14.25 38.20 25.63
C LEU A 164 -13.54 39.55 25.92
N PRO A 165 -12.59 39.59 26.88
CA PRO A 165 -11.83 40.80 27.18
C PRO A 165 -11.03 41.33 25.97
N ALA A 166 -10.97 42.65 25.81
CA ALA A 166 -10.23 43.27 24.71
C ALA A 166 -8.72 42.93 24.71
N ASP A 167 -8.15 42.62 25.87
CA ASP A 167 -6.73 42.28 26.02
C ASP A 167 -6.42 40.87 25.51
N THR A 168 -7.33 39.91 25.66
CA THR A 168 -7.15 38.55 25.11
C THR A 168 -7.28 38.54 23.59
N ILE A 169 -8.11 39.42 23.04
CA ILE A 169 -8.25 39.59 21.58
C ILE A 169 -7.00 40.23 20.97
N LYS A 170 -6.37 41.20 21.67
CA LYS A 170 -5.08 41.78 21.24
C LYS A 170 -3.96 40.74 21.25
N LEU A 171 -3.87 39.93 22.31
CA LEU A 171 -2.89 38.85 22.40
C LEU A 171 -3.08 37.81 21.30
N ALA A 172 -4.33 37.42 21.01
CA ALA A 172 -4.64 36.51 19.92
C ALA A 172 -4.26 37.09 18.55
N ARG A 173 -4.40 38.41 18.36
CA ARG A 173 -4.00 39.10 17.13
C ARG A 173 -2.49 39.10 16.93
N GLU A 174 -1.71 39.47 17.96
CA GLU A 174 -0.24 39.49 17.88
C GLU A 174 0.32 38.11 17.56
N ARG A 175 -0.20 37.05 18.20
CA ARG A 175 0.23 35.67 17.94
C ARG A 175 -0.15 35.18 16.54
N LEU A 176 -1.29 35.64 16.03
CA LEU A 176 -1.71 35.33 14.67
C LEU A 176 -0.86 36.07 13.64
N ASP A 177 -0.48 37.33 13.90
CA ASP A 177 0.42 38.10 13.04
C ASP A 177 1.82 37.46 13.00
N ASP A 178 2.36 37.02 14.14
CA ASP A 178 3.64 36.29 14.23
C ASP A 178 3.64 34.98 13.44
N PHE A 179 2.54 34.22 13.51
CA PHE A 179 2.36 32.98 12.76
C PHE A 179 2.35 33.21 11.24
N LEU A 180 1.95 34.39 10.80
CA LEU A 180 1.77 34.74 9.39
C LEU A 180 2.99 35.38 8.74
N LEU A 181 4.01 35.77 9.52
CA LEU A 181 5.28 36.34 9.03
C LEU A 181 6.01 35.50 7.97
N PRO A 182 6.02 34.15 8.02
CA PRO A 182 6.71 33.35 7.00
C PRO A 182 6.04 33.35 5.61
N TYR A 183 4.77 33.76 5.50
CA TYR A 183 4.01 33.71 4.26
C TYR A 183 4.22 34.99 3.43
N LYS A 184 4.97 34.88 2.32
CA LYS A 184 5.20 35.98 1.38
C LYS A 184 4.06 36.06 0.36
N ILE A 185 3.34 37.19 0.33
CA ILE A 185 2.28 37.44 -0.65
C ILE A 185 2.83 38.25 -1.81
N ARG A 186 2.45 37.88 -3.02
CA ARG A 186 2.81 38.60 -4.23
C ARG A 186 2.22 40.02 -4.21
N LYS A 187 3.07 41.05 -4.34
CA LYS A 187 2.72 42.49 -4.36
C LYS A 187 2.18 43.07 -3.03
N LYS A 188 2.20 42.33 -1.92
CA LYS A 188 1.77 42.83 -0.61
C LYS A 188 2.67 42.26 0.49
N ASP A 189 3.11 43.10 1.42
CA ASP A 189 4.13 42.72 2.39
C ASP A 189 3.60 41.85 3.54
N SER A 190 2.27 41.70 3.73
CA SER A 190 1.70 40.90 4.83
C SER A 190 0.27 40.37 4.57
N PRO A 191 -0.07 39.17 5.10
CA PRO A 191 -1.44 38.65 5.16
C PRO A 191 -2.40 39.57 5.90
N THR A 192 -3.68 39.55 5.51
CA THR A 192 -4.70 40.43 6.12
C THR A 192 -5.51 39.65 7.14
N VAL A 193 -5.52 40.12 8.39
CA VAL A 193 -6.23 39.47 9.50
C VAL A 193 -7.41 40.34 9.94
N VAL A 194 -8.62 39.75 10.01
CA VAL A 194 -9.86 40.44 10.36
C VAL A 194 -10.54 39.73 11.54
N PHE A 195 -10.78 40.45 12.63
CA PHE A 195 -11.53 39.96 13.79
C PHE A 195 -12.97 40.51 13.78
N LYS A 196 -13.97 39.64 13.92
CA LYS A 196 -15.40 40.01 13.99
C LYS A 196 -16.05 39.45 15.27
N PRO A 197 -16.69 40.29 16.11
CA PRO A 197 -17.41 39.81 17.29
C PRO A 197 -18.77 39.20 16.92
N THR A 198 -19.19 38.16 17.65
CA THR A 198 -20.55 37.57 17.60
C THR A 198 -20.97 37.05 18.97
N LYS A 199 -22.26 36.83 19.21
CA LYS A 199 -22.78 36.30 20.48
C LYS A 199 -22.83 34.78 20.45
N PHE A 200 -22.11 34.13 21.35
CA PHE A 200 -22.18 32.67 21.54
C PHE A 200 -23.15 32.38 22.70
N ASN A 201 -24.16 31.53 22.48
CA ASN A 201 -25.10 31.15 23.54
C ASN A 201 -24.42 30.19 24.52
N ALA A 202 -24.36 30.55 25.81
CA ALA A 202 -23.86 29.67 26.85
C ALA A 202 -24.89 28.55 27.17
N PRO A 203 -24.47 27.28 27.31
CA PRO A 203 -25.39 26.18 27.63
C PRO A 203 -25.93 26.29 29.07
N ASN A 204 -27.26 26.20 29.24
CA ASN A 204 -27.97 26.31 30.52
C ASN A 204 -28.33 24.90 31.06
N PRO A 205 -27.90 24.51 32.28
CA PRO A 205 -28.01 23.12 32.75
C PRO A 205 -29.45 22.65 33.00
N LEU A 206 -30.40 23.57 33.22
CA LEU A 206 -31.82 23.23 33.39
C LEU A 206 -32.51 22.81 32.09
N ASP A 207 -32.01 23.25 30.93
CA ASP A 207 -32.57 22.85 29.64
C ASP A 207 -32.14 21.42 29.25
N ASP A 208 -31.00 20.95 29.75
CA ASP A 208 -30.56 19.56 29.58
C ASP A 208 -31.46 18.56 30.32
N LEU A 209 -32.02 18.94 31.47
CA LEU A 209 -32.91 18.07 32.25
C LEU A 209 -34.28 17.87 31.60
N LYS A 210 -34.71 18.79 30.74
CA LYS A 210 -35.97 18.68 29.98
C LYS A 210 -35.81 17.87 28.69
N ARG A 211 -34.57 17.53 28.31
CA ARG A 211 -34.33 16.73 27.11
C ARG A 211 -34.90 15.32 27.32
N PRO A 212 -35.67 14.80 26.35
CA PRO A 212 -36.29 13.47 26.46
C PRO A 212 -35.27 12.36 26.70
N GLY A 213 -34.05 12.50 26.18
CA GLY A 213 -32.96 11.54 26.43
C GLY A 213 -32.46 11.48 27.88
N VAL A 214 -32.78 12.46 28.74
CA VAL A 214 -32.30 12.52 30.12
C VAL A 214 -33.41 12.22 31.13
N TYR A 215 -34.61 12.81 30.97
CA TYR A 215 -35.69 12.57 31.93
C TYR A 215 -36.41 11.23 31.73
N LEU A 216 -36.51 10.69 30.50
CA LEU A 216 -37.11 9.36 30.29
C LEU A 216 -36.32 8.25 31.00
N PRO A 217 -34.99 8.13 30.87
CA PRO A 217 -34.25 7.09 31.59
C PRO A 217 -34.29 7.28 33.11
N LEU A 218 -34.31 8.52 33.61
CA LEU A 218 -34.54 8.79 35.03
C LEU A 218 -35.93 8.33 35.50
N LEU A 219 -36.96 8.53 34.68
CA LEU A 219 -38.33 8.09 34.94
C LEU A 219 -38.47 6.57 34.88
N TYR A 220 -37.82 5.91 33.92
CA TYR A 220 -37.75 4.45 33.85
C TYR A 220 -36.96 3.85 35.01
N ALA A 221 -35.87 4.49 35.44
CA ALA A 221 -35.11 4.09 36.62
C ALA A 221 -35.96 4.20 37.90
N LEU A 222 -36.77 5.26 38.02
CA LEU A 222 -37.72 5.43 39.12
C LEU A 222 -38.82 4.35 39.12
N LEU A 223 -39.40 4.08 37.95
CA LEU A 223 -40.40 3.01 37.77
C LEU A 223 -39.82 1.62 38.08
N PHE A 224 -38.59 1.37 37.63
CA PHE A 224 -37.88 0.13 37.92
C PHE A 224 -37.58 -0.04 39.41
N LEU A 225 -37.24 1.05 40.10
CA LEU A 225 -37.04 1.02 41.56
C LEU A 225 -38.34 0.73 42.31
N ILE A 226 -39.47 1.28 41.85
CA ILE A 226 -40.80 0.96 42.40
C ILE A 226 -41.17 -0.51 42.12
N LEU A 227 -40.86 -1.02 40.92
CA LEU A 227 -41.06 -2.42 40.56
C LEU A 227 -40.23 -3.34 41.47
N LEU A 228 -38.97 -3.03 41.71
CA LEU A 228 -38.10 -3.80 42.61
C LEU A 228 -38.65 -3.81 44.06
N LEU A 229 -39.13 -2.67 44.56
CA LEU A 229 -39.75 -2.60 45.87
C LEU A 229 -41.05 -3.44 45.95
N PHE A 230 -41.82 -3.50 44.87
CA PHE A 230 -43.02 -4.35 44.80
C PHE A 230 -42.68 -5.85 44.75
N LEU A 231 -41.70 -6.24 43.95
CA LEU A 231 -41.33 -7.64 43.71
C LEU A 231 -40.59 -8.25 44.91
N PHE A 232 -39.72 -7.46 45.56
CA PHE A 232 -38.90 -7.91 46.68
C PHE A 232 -39.40 -7.45 48.07
N GLY A 233 -40.36 -6.54 48.14
CA GLY A 233 -40.96 -6.08 49.40
C GLY A 233 -41.55 -7.20 50.26
N PRO A 234 -42.37 -8.11 49.70
CA PRO A 234 -42.92 -9.25 50.43
C PRO A 234 -41.83 -10.26 50.88
N LEU A 235 -40.81 -10.45 50.04
CA LEU A 235 -39.67 -11.33 50.32
C LEU A 235 -38.80 -10.81 51.46
N TRP A 236 -38.66 -9.49 51.58
CA TRP A 236 -37.94 -8.86 52.70
C TRP A 236 -38.60 -9.19 54.07
N GLY A 237 -39.94 -9.26 54.11
CA GLY A 237 -40.69 -9.68 55.29
C GLY A 237 -40.45 -11.15 55.67
N PHE A 238 -40.33 -12.03 54.68
CA PHE A 238 -39.99 -13.43 54.87
C PHE A 238 -38.55 -13.61 55.36
N PHE A 239 -37.60 -12.87 54.77
CA PHE A 239 -36.18 -12.93 55.13
C PHE A 239 -35.93 -12.51 56.58
N ARG A 240 -36.65 -11.48 57.08
CA ARG A 240 -36.61 -11.09 58.50
C ARG A 240 -37.13 -12.19 59.43
N LYS A 241 -38.20 -12.90 59.05
CA LYS A 241 -38.74 -14.04 59.84
C LYS A 241 -37.79 -15.24 59.82
N TYR A 242 -37.16 -15.52 58.66
CA TYR A 242 -36.17 -16.58 58.49
C TYR A 242 -34.91 -16.34 59.33
N ILE A 243 -34.35 -15.13 59.30
CA ILE A 243 -33.20 -14.75 60.14
C ILE A 243 -33.56 -14.86 61.63
N LYS A 244 -34.78 -14.45 62.02
CA LYS A 244 -35.26 -14.55 63.40
C LYS A 244 -35.41 -16.02 63.86
N ALA A 245 -35.77 -16.94 62.96
CA ALA A 245 -35.84 -18.37 63.24
C ALA A 245 -34.45 -19.01 63.37
N LEU A 246 -33.48 -18.55 62.58
CA LEU A 246 -32.08 -18.98 62.68
C LEU A 246 -31.40 -18.51 63.98
N MET A 247 -31.73 -17.31 64.46
CA MET A 247 -31.22 -16.80 65.75
C MET A 247 -31.88 -17.45 66.98
N ALA A 248 -32.92 -18.28 66.81
CA ALA A 248 -33.68 -18.87 67.92
C ALA A 248 -33.24 -20.28 68.34
N LYS A 249 -32.10 -20.79 67.85
CA LYS A 249 -31.50 -22.04 68.36
C LYS A 249 -30.18 -21.76 69.10
N PRO A 250 -30.15 -21.87 70.44
CA PRO A 250 -28.90 -21.90 71.20
C PRO A 250 -28.45 -23.35 71.49
N GLY A 251 -27.13 -23.55 71.37
CA GLY A 251 -26.26 -24.53 72.02
C GLY A 251 -26.81 -25.90 72.44
N ALA A 252 -26.27 -26.96 71.82
CA ALA A 252 -25.99 -28.21 72.50
C ALA A 252 -24.50 -28.51 72.34
N GLU A 253 -23.71 -28.04 73.30
CA GLU A 253 -22.35 -28.51 73.54
C GLU A 253 -22.45 -29.98 73.96
N VAL A 254 -21.82 -30.88 73.18
CA VAL A 254 -21.61 -32.27 73.60
C VAL A 254 -20.19 -32.34 74.14
N ASN A 255 -20.08 -32.24 75.47
CA ASN A 255 -18.88 -32.58 76.22
C ASN A 255 -18.65 -34.10 76.13
N ILE A 256 -17.43 -34.47 75.77
CA ILE A 256 -16.92 -35.84 75.88
C ILE A 256 -16.38 -35.99 77.30
N GLU A 257 -17.07 -36.75 78.15
CA GLU A 257 -16.46 -37.31 79.37
C GLU A 257 -16.87 -38.79 79.52
N ASP A 258 -15.83 -39.60 79.73
CA ASP A 258 -15.82 -41.04 79.94
C ASP A 258 -16.66 -41.49 81.14
N LYS A 259 -17.39 -42.60 80.98
CA LYS A 259 -17.69 -43.51 82.09
C LYS A 259 -17.82 -44.96 81.61
N ARG A 260 -16.91 -45.80 82.12
CA ARG A 260 -16.96 -47.27 82.12
C ARG A 260 -17.95 -47.78 83.18
N GLU A 261 -18.62 -48.89 82.86
CA GLU A 261 -19.06 -50.04 83.71
C GLU A 261 -20.26 -50.69 82.99
N GLU A 262 -20.12 -51.86 82.38
CA GLU A 262 -20.17 -53.24 82.92
C GLU A 262 -21.48 -53.94 82.54
N GLY A 263 -21.37 -55.15 81.97
CA GLY A 263 -22.25 -56.27 82.34
C GLY A 263 -23.27 -56.82 81.33
N GLY A 264 -22.96 -57.99 80.75
CA GLY A 264 -23.90 -59.07 80.39
C GLY A 264 -24.60 -58.95 79.02
N GLY A 265 -24.68 -59.95 78.14
CA GLY A 265 -24.51 -61.41 78.25
C GLY A 265 -25.80 -62.14 77.86
N GLY A 266 -25.78 -62.95 76.78
CA GLY A 266 -26.79 -63.97 76.40
C GLY A 266 -27.64 -63.60 75.17
N ALA A 267 -27.46 -64.25 74.00
CA ALA A 267 -27.98 -65.57 73.57
C ALA A 267 -29.48 -65.52 73.17
N GLY A 268 -30.00 -66.04 72.06
CA GLY A 268 -29.49 -66.85 70.94
C GLY A 268 -30.67 -67.23 70.01
N GLU A 269 -30.35 -67.93 68.91
CA GLU A 269 -31.24 -68.71 68.02
C GLU A 269 -32.22 -67.91 67.11
N GLY A 270 -32.36 -68.12 65.80
CA GLY A 270 -31.93 -69.18 64.88
C GLY A 270 -33.12 -69.58 64.02
N GLU A 271 -33.04 -69.49 62.69
CA GLU A 271 -33.66 -70.40 61.72
C GLU A 271 -33.31 -70.00 60.27
N GLU A 272 -32.73 -70.95 59.55
CA GLU A 272 -32.49 -70.97 58.10
C GLU A 272 -33.74 -71.53 57.39
N GLU A 273 -34.10 -70.98 56.23
CA GLU A 273 -34.64 -71.79 55.13
C GLU A 273 -34.11 -71.28 53.78
N THR A 274 -33.84 -72.27 52.93
CA THR A 274 -32.99 -72.29 51.74
C THR A 274 -33.72 -71.99 50.42
N GLU A 275 -32.92 -71.45 49.49
CA GLU A 275 -32.92 -71.67 48.04
C GLU A 275 -34.10 -71.26 47.15
N GLY A 276 -33.80 -70.28 46.28
CA GLY A 276 -34.39 -70.11 44.97
C GLY A 276 -33.40 -69.37 44.06
N HIS A 277 -32.53 -70.13 43.39
CA HIS A 277 -31.66 -69.62 42.33
C HIS A 277 -32.47 -69.01 41.19
N GLN A 278 -32.19 -67.75 40.85
CA GLN A 278 -32.21 -67.28 39.48
C GLN A 278 -30.94 -66.48 39.23
N ASP A 279 -30.03 -67.15 38.50
CA ASP A 279 -28.84 -66.57 37.91
C ASP A 279 -29.22 -65.38 37.05
N ILE A 280 -28.76 -64.19 37.45
CA ILE A 280 -28.66 -63.05 36.54
C ILE A 280 -27.20 -63.01 36.11
N ASP A 281 -26.99 -63.45 34.88
CA ASP A 281 -25.73 -63.40 34.15
C ASP A 281 -24.99 -62.08 34.37
N MET A 282 -23.89 -62.16 35.13
CA MET A 282 -22.78 -61.22 35.07
C MET A 282 -22.07 -61.41 33.74
N ASN A 283 -22.70 -60.98 32.65
CA ASN A 283 -22.05 -61.00 31.32
C ASN A 283 -22.48 -59.84 30.40
N VAL A 284 -22.50 -58.62 30.95
CA VAL A 284 -22.31 -57.38 30.18
C VAL A 284 -21.28 -56.49 30.90
N LEU A 285 -20.17 -57.11 31.31
CA LEU A 285 -18.97 -56.44 31.81
C LEU A 285 -17.77 -56.99 31.05
N GLN A 286 -17.73 -56.72 29.75
CA GLN A 286 -16.54 -56.65 28.89
C GLN A 286 -16.99 -56.54 27.42
N LYS A 287 -17.58 -55.39 27.09
CA LYS A 287 -17.42 -54.84 25.75
C LYS A 287 -16.80 -53.47 25.96
N GLU A 288 -15.51 -53.45 25.67
CA GLU A 288 -14.67 -52.29 25.39
C GLU A 288 -15.20 -50.99 25.98
N ALA A 289 -14.56 -50.55 27.06
CA ALA A 289 -14.35 -49.13 27.27
C ALA A 289 -13.54 -48.61 26.06
N GLU A 290 -14.22 -48.41 24.93
CA GLU A 290 -13.80 -47.44 23.93
C GLU A 290 -13.77 -46.12 24.65
N LYS A 291 -12.56 -45.58 24.69
CA LYS A 291 -12.15 -44.39 25.40
C LYS A 291 -13.09 -43.22 25.06
N PRO A 292 -13.47 -42.39 26.05
CA PRO A 292 -13.96 -41.04 25.77
C PRO A 292 -12.87 -40.10 25.20
N GLU A 293 -11.68 -40.61 24.87
CA GLU A 293 -10.57 -39.80 24.34
C GLU A 293 -10.78 -39.46 22.86
N GLU A 294 -11.59 -40.20 22.09
CA GLU A 294 -11.73 -39.96 20.63
C GLU A 294 -12.67 -38.79 20.27
N GLU A 295 -13.68 -38.49 21.10
CA GLU A 295 -14.57 -37.32 20.85
C GLU A 295 -13.93 -35.99 21.27
N GLU A 296 -13.04 -36.00 22.28
CA GLU A 296 -12.21 -34.84 22.61
C GLU A 296 -11.04 -34.65 21.61
N ASP A 297 -10.54 -35.74 21.00
CA ASP A 297 -9.52 -35.69 19.96
C ASP A 297 -10.04 -35.19 18.60
N GLU A 298 -11.32 -35.34 18.27
CA GLU A 298 -11.92 -34.68 17.09
C GLU A 298 -12.08 -33.16 17.28
N LEU A 299 -12.32 -32.69 18.51
CA LEU A 299 -12.29 -31.27 18.90
C LEU A 299 -10.86 -30.73 18.99
N MET A 300 -9.89 -31.61 19.26
CA MET A 300 -8.46 -31.39 19.06
C MET A 300 -8.00 -31.79 17.64
N LYS A 301 -8.83 -31.56 16.61
CA LYS A 301 -8.27 -31.27 15.29
C LYS A 301 -7.31 -30.10 15.45
N LYS A 302 -6.03 -30.46 15.55
CA LYS A 302 -4.88 -29.59 15.72
C LYS A 302 -5.05 -28.43 14.75
N PHE A 303 -5.45 -27.28 15.29
CA PHE A 303 -5.62 -26.09 14.48
C PHE A 303 -4.22 -25.66 14.06
N GLU A 304 -3.83 -26.15 12.88
CA GLU A 304 -2.54 -25.88 12.23
C GLU A 304 -2.80 -24.88 11.09
N PRO A 305 -2.87 -23.57 11.39
CA PRO A 305 -2.98 -22.55 10.37
C PRO A 305 -1.70 -22.52 9.52
N PHE A 306 -1.80 -22.01 8.30
CA PHE A 306 -0.69 -21.77 7.38
C PHE A 306 0.06 -23.01 6.87
N THR A 307 -0.49 -24.21 7.02
CA THR A 307 0.11 -25.48 6.55
C THR A 307 0.28 -25.58 5.04
N TYR A 308 -0.49 -24.81 4.26
CA TYR A 308 -0.37 -24.74 2.81
C TYR A 308 0.82 -23.89 2.34
N LEU A 309 1.51 -23.17 3.24
CA LEU A 309 2.69 -22.38 2.90
C LEU A 309 3.92 -23.27 2.75
N ASN A 310 4.57 -23.16 1.60
CA ASN A 310 5.73 -23.94 1.19
C ASN A 310 6.77 -23.03 0.49
N GLU A 311 7.88 -23.60 0.04
CA GLU A 311 8.94 -22.81 -0.62
C GLU A 311 8.49 -22.20 -1.96
N GLU A 312 7.50 -22.81 -2.64
CA GLU A 312 7.02 -22.35 -3.95
C GLU A 312 6.13 -21.12 -3.85
N ASN A 313 5.29 -21.04 -2.80
CA ASN A 313 4.40 -19.91 -2.56
C ASN A 313 4.97 -18.88 -1.57
N LEU A 314 6.13 -19.15 -0.95
CA LEU A 314 6.79 -18.22 -0.03
C LEU A 314 7.03 -16.85 -0.66
N LYS A 315 7.52 -16.82 -1.90
CA LYS A 315 7.75 -15.55 -2.62
C LYS A 315 6.45 -14.79 -2.87
N ARG A 316 5.37 -15.51 -3.21
CA ARG A 316 4.04 -14.91 -3.41
C ARG A 316 3.49 -14.34 -2.11
N LEU A 317 3.71 -15.01 -0.99
CA LEU A 317 3.35 -14.52 0.33
C LEU A 317 4.09 -13.21 0.66
N ILE A 318 5.40 -13.14 0.40
CA ILE A 318 6.17 -11.91 0.62
C ILE A 318 5.67 -10.78 -0.30
N TYR A 319 5.41 -11.08 -1.57
CA TYR A 319 4.80 -10.11 -2.48
C TYR A 319 3.41 -9.67 -2.00
N LEU A 320 2.59 -10.57 -1.47
CA LEU A 320 1.30 -10.23 -0.87
C LEU A 320 1.47 -9.23 0.27
N PHE A 321 2.41 -9.52 1.17
CA PHE A 321 2.70 -8.68 2.33
C PHE A 321 3.14 -7.27 1.94
N LEU A 322 3.95 -7.18 0.88
CA LEU A 322 4.51 -5.93 0.42
C LEU A 322 3.53 -5.12 -0.44
N LEU A 323 2.78 -5.76 -1.32
CA LEU A 323 1.74 -5.12 -2.13
C LEU A 323 0.66 -4.49 -1.25
N ARG A 324 0.25 -5.21 -0.21
CA ARG A 324 -0.82 -4.78 0.69
C ARG A 324 -0.35 -3.90 1.85
N LYS A 325 0.96 -3.64 1.96
CA LYS A 325 1.59 -2.94 3.09
C LYS A 325 1.12 -3.51 4.42
N GLU A 326 1.24 -4.83 4.58
CA GLU A 326 0.75 -5.51 5.77
C GLU A 326 1.36 -4.98 7.06
N ASP A 327 0.57 -5.02 8.12
CA ASP A 327 1.05 -4.66 9.44
C ASP A 327 2.12 -5.66 9.91
N PRO A 328 3.24 -5.18 10.49
CA PRO A 328 4.32 -6.06 10.94
C PRO A 328 3.88 -7.13 11.95
N TRP A 329 2.83 -6.87 12.73
CA TRP A 329 2.30 -7.85 13.68
C TRP A 329 1.64 -9.04 12.98
N VAL A 330 0.91 -8.82 11.87
CA VAL A 330 0.29 -9.90 11.08
C VAL A 330 1.38 -10.79 10.50
N ILE A 331 2.42 -10.17 9.94
CA ILE A 331 3.58 -10.90 9.41
C ILE A 331 4.24 -11.71 10.53
N ALA A 332 4.47 -11.12 11.71
CA ALA A 332 5.05 -11.82 12.86
C ALA A 332 4.21 -13.03 13.29
N VAL A 333 2.88 -12.90 13.33
CA VAL A 333 1.96 -14.01 13.63
C VAL A 333 2.11 -15.11 12.60
N VAL A 334 2.03 -14.81 11.30
CA VAL A 334 2.17 -15.82 10.25
C VAL A 334 3.53 -16.53 10.33
N LEU A 335 4.62 -15.76 10.51
CA LEU A 335 5.97 -16.32 10.67
C LEU A 335 6.09 -17.23 11.91
N SER A 336 5.36 -16.96 12.99
CA SER A 336 5.41 -17.77 14.22
C SER A 336 4.74 -19.14 14.09
N TYR A 337 3.73 -19.25 13.20
CA TYR A 337 3.03 -20.51 12.92
C TYR A 337 3.63 -21.29 11.76
N MET A 338 4.43 -20.65 10.90
CA MET A 338 5.17 -21.33 9.84
C MET A 338 6.35 -22.16 10.36
N ARG A 339 6.80 -23.13 9.55
CA ARG A 339 8.00 -23.92 9.84
C ARG A 339 9.22 -22.99 10.01
N PRO A 340 10.09 -23.20 11.01
CA PRO A 340 11.24 -22.31 11.29
C PRO A 340 12.12 -22.02 10.06
N ASP A 341 12.32 -23.01 9.19
CA ASP A 341 13.10 -22.85 7.95
C ASP A 341 12.44 -21.89 6.96
N LEU A 342 11.12 -21.98 6.79
CA LEU A 342 10.34 -21.09 5.94
C LEU A 342 10.28 -19.70 6.56
N SER A 343 10.11 -19.60 7.87
CA SER A 343 10.05 -18.32 8.57
C SER A 343 11.36 -17.55 8.48
N ARG A 344 12.50 -18.25 8.61
CA ARG A 344 13.82 -17.66 8.41
C ARG A 344 14.00 -17.15 6.98
N GLN A 345 13.61 -17.95 5.99
CA GLN A 345 13.67 -17.56 4.58
C GLN A 345 12.77 -16.35 4.30
N ALA A 346 11.49 -16.40 4.71
CA ALA A 346 10.54 -15.31 4.57
C ALA A 346 11.05 -14.01 5.21
N LEU A 347 11.62 -14.08 6.41
CA LEU A 347 12.20 -12.92 7.06
C LEU A 347 13.37 -12.35 6.25
N SER A 348 14.26 -13.19 5.72
CA SER A 348 15.38 -12.73 4.89
C SER A 348 14.97 -12.10 3.55
N MET A 349 13.78 -12.45 3.05
CA MET A 349 13.22 -11.90 1.82
C MET A 349 12.61 -10.51 2.05
N LEU A 350 12.12 -10.18 3.25
CA LEU A 350 11.53 -8.87 3.53
C LEU A 350 12.56 -7.72 3.46
N PRO A 351 12.14 -6.48 3.16
CA PRO A 351 13.00 -5.29 3.27
C PRO A 351 13.55 -5.10 4.69
N VAL A 352 14.76 -4.56 4.82
CA VAL A 352 15.50 -4.43 6.11
C VAL A 352 14.68 -3.69 7.18
N GLU A 353 13.96 -2.65 6.79
CA GLU A 353 13.09 -1.89 7.68
C GLU A 353 11.93 -2.75 8.19
N MET A 354 11.31 -3.54 7.30
CA MET A 354 10.23 -4.45 7.66
C MET A 354 10.73 -5.61 8.51
N GLN A 355 11.89 -6.18 8.22
CA GLN A 355 12.53 -7.21 9.05
C GLN A 355 12.65 -6.75 10.50
N SER A 356 13.16 -5.52 10.69
CA SER A 356 13.34 -4.93 12.02
C SER A 356 12.02 -4.74 12.75
N ARG A 357 10.99 -4.22 12.06
CA ARG A 357 9.65 -4.04 12.64
C ARG A 357 8.97 -5.35 13.00
N VAL A 358 9.06 -6.35 12.13
CA VAL A 358 8.50 -7.69 12.35
C VAL A 358 9.21 -8.38 13.53
N ALA A 359 10.53 -8.23 13.64
CA ALA A 359 11.29 -8.76 14.78
C ALA A 359 10.84 -8.11 16.11
N MET A 360 10.63 -6.78 16.13
CA MET A 360 10.11 -6.09 17.32
C MET A 360 8.72 -6.58 17.73
N GLU A 361 7.84 -6.84 16.76
CA GLU A 361 6.51 -7.39 17.02
C GLU A 361 6.57 -8.84 17.49
N ALA A 362 7.45 -9.66 16.92
CA ALA A 362 7.67 -11.05 17.34
C ALA A 362 8.22 -11.16 18.78
N LEU A 363 8.95 -10.15 19.26
CA LEU A 363 9.39 -10.06 20.66
C LEU A 363 8.27 -9.66 21.62
N THR A 364 7.19 -9.07 21.11
CA THR A 364 6.08 -8.57 21.94
C THR A 364 5.09 -9.70 22.20
N VAL A 365 4.89 -10.05 23.49
CA VAL A 365 3.92 -11.08 23.88
C VAL A 365 2.50 -10.52 23.76
N ARG A 366 1.70 -11.09 22.84
CA ARG A 366 0.29 -10.73 22.62
C ARG A 366 -0.56 -11.99 22.61
N GLN A 367 -1.78 -11.92 23.14
CA GLN A 367 -2.78 -12.99 22.99
C GLN A 367 -3.62 -12.70 21.75
N ALA A 368 -3.47 -13.50 20.71
CA ALA A 368 -4.38 -13.51 19.56
C ALA A 368 -5.54 -14.47 19.83
N THR A 369 -6.76 -14.10 19.42
CA THR A 369 -7.91 -15.02 19.50
C THR A 369 -7.88 -16.02 18.35
N ARG A 370 -8.52 -17.18 18.53
CA ARG A 370 -8.61 -18.20 17.47
C ARG A 370 -9.26 -17.62 16.21
N GLU A 371 -10.32 -16.84 16.37
CA GLU A 371 -11.07 -16.22 15.26
C GLU A 371 -10.20 -15.25 14.47
N GLN A 372 -9.29 -14.54 15.13
CA GLN A 372 -8.33 -13.66 14.44
C GLN A 372 -7.34 -14.47 13.61
N ILE A 373 -6.81 -15.55 14.16
CA ILE A 373 -5.85 -16.41 13.44
C ILE A 373 -6.56 -17.11 12.27
N GLU A 374 -7.79 -17.58 12.45
CA GLU A 374 -8.63 -18.16 11.38
C GLU A 374 -8.93 -17.14 10.27
N ALA A 375 -9.22 -15.89 10.63
CA ALA A 375 -9.44 -14.83 9.65
C ALA A 375 -8.18 -14.51 8.83
N ILE A 376 -7.00 -14.48 9.48
CA ILE A 376 -5.72 -14.27 8.80
C ILE A 376 -5.37 -15.48 7.91
N ASP A 377 -5.56 -16.71 8.41
CA ASP A 377 -5.32 -17.94 7.65
C ASP A 377 -6.16 -17.99 6.38
N LYS A 378 -7.46 -17.69 6.50
CA LYS A 378 -8.39 -17.67 5.37
C LYS A 378 -8.03 -16.57 4.36
N ASP A 379 -7.74 -15.36 4.82
CA ASP A 379 -7.36 -14.25 3.94
C ASP A 379 -6.09 -14.59 3.13
N ILE A 380 -5.06 -15.15 3.79
CA ILE A 380 -3.83 -15.51 3.09
C ILE A 380 -4.09 -16.67 2.12
N ARG A 381 -4.89 -17.68 2.52
CA ARG A 381 -5.20 -18.84 1.66
C ARG A 381 -5.92 -18.43 0.38
N GLU A 382 -6.88 -17.53 0.49
CA GLU A 382 -7.67 -17.06 -0.66
C GLU A 382 -6.87 -16.17 -1.62
N ASN A 383 -5.74 -15.60 -1.18
CA ASN A 383 -5.04 -14.57 -1.95
C ASN A 383 -3.60 -14.92 -2.37
N VAL A 384 -2.91 -15.82 -1.64
CA VAL A 384 -1.50 -16.13 -1.88
C VAL A 384 -1.25 -16.68 -3.30
N ASP A 385 -2.20 -17.45 -3.83
CA ASP A 385 -2.06 -18.06 -5.16
C ASP A 385 -2.33 -17.09 -6.31
N PHE A 386 -3.05 -15.99 -6.04
CA PHE A 386 -3.42 -14.99 -7.04
C PHE A 386 -2.41 -13.85 -7.14
N VAL A 387 -1.32 -13.90 -6.39
CA VAL A 387 -0.22 -12.94 -6.54
C VAL A 387 0.54 -13.27 -7.82
N MET A 388 0.40 -12.39 -8.80
CA MET A 388 1.00 -12.53 -10.13
C MET A 388 2.05 -11.44 -10.37
N GLY A 389 3.01 -11.75 -11.24
CA GLY A 389 4.05 -10.82 -11.67
C GLY A 389 5.40 -11.08 -11.02
N GLY A 390 6.20 -10.02 -10.88
CA GLY A 390 7.57 -10.07 -10.37
C GLY A 390 8.64 -10.04 -11.46
N ILE A 391 9.83 -9.56 -11.09
CA ILE A 391 10.95 -9.39 -12.01
C ILE A 391 11.47 -10.73 -12.53
N GLU A 392 11.37 -11.80 -11.74
CA GLU A 392 11.80 -13.15 -12.13
C GLU A 392 10.89 -13.77 -13.18
N ARG A 393 9.59 -13.46 -13.11
CA ARG A 393 8.61 -13.95 -14.08
C ARG A 393 8.76 -13.20 -15.39
N LEU A 394 8.92 -11.87 -15.31
CA LEU A 394 9.25 -11.03 -16.45
C LEU A 394 10.59 -11.47 -17.08
N SER A 395 11.62 -11.77 -16.30
CA SER A 395 12.92 -12.20 -16.84
C SER A 395 12.82 -13.52 -17.59
N LYS A 396 12.01 -14.47 -17.12
CA LYS A 396 11.71 -15.71 -17.85
C LYS A 396 10.95 -15.44 -19.15
N MET A 397 9.90 -14.63 -19.10
CA MET A 397 9.13 -14.24 -20.30
C MET A 397 10.01 -13.51 -21.32
N LEU A 398 10.88 -12.61 -20.86
CA LEU A 398 11.83 -11.90 -21.71
C LEU A 398 12.88 -12.85 -22.29
N ALA A 399 13.37 -13.82 -21.51
CA ALA A 399 14.32 -14.82 -21.99
C ALA A 399 13.74 -15.71 -23.12
N ASP A 400 12.44 -16.02 -23.04
CA ASP A 400 11.73 -16.82 -24.05
C ASP A 400 11.23 -15.97 -25.24
N SER A 401 11.18 -14.64 -25.09
CA SER A 401 10.79 -13.73 -26.16
C SER A 401 11.90 -13.52 -27.20
N ASP A 402 11.49 -13.17 -28.42
CA ASP A 402 12.39 -12.83 -29.51
C ASP A 402 13.28 -11.61 -29.18
N PRO A 403 14.51 -11.54 -29.72
CA PRO A 403 15.46 -10.47 -29.39
C PRO A 403 14.91 -9.06 -29.65
N SER A 404 14.08 -8.91 -30.69
CA SER A 404 13.49 -7.62 -31.06
C SER A 404 12.48 -7.13 -30.02
N THR A 405 11.56 -8.00 -29.57
CA THR A 405 10.58 -7.72 -28.51
C THR A 405 11.29 -7.42 -27.20
N ARG A 406 12.30 -8.21 -26.85
CA ARG A 406 13.10 -8.00 -25.64
C ARG A 406 13.75 -6.62 -25.62
N LYS A 407 14.39 -6.23 -26.73
CA LYS A 407 15.02 -4.91 -26.88
C LYS A 407 14.01 -3.77 -26.75
N ASN A 408 12.87 -3.87 -27.43
CA ASN A 408 11.81 -2.88 -27.38
C ASN A 408 11.26 -2.67 -25.95
N ILE A 409 11.02 -3.77 -25.21
CA ILE A 409 10.54 -3.70 -23.82
C ILE A 409 11.59 -3.04 -22.92
N ILE A 410 12.85 -3.44 -23.05
CA ILE A 410 13.94 -2.91 -22.22
C ILE A 410 14.19 -1.42 -22.52
N GLU A 411 14.14 -1.00 -23.77
CA GLU A 411 14.28 0.42 -24.17
C GLU A 411 13.08 1.28 -23.71
N TYR A 412 11.87 0.71 -23.74
CA TYR A 412 10.70 1.34 -23.15
C TYR A 412 10.85 1.52 -21.64
N LEU A 413 11.30 0.49 -20.92
CA LEU A 413 11.58 0.55 -19.48
C LEU A 413 12.63 1.63 -19.17
N LYS A 414 13.69 1.73 -19.97
CA LYS A 414 14.74 2.76 -19.84
C LYS A 414 14.17 4.18 -19.87
N THR A 415 13.16 4.40 -20.70
CA THR A 415 12.55 5.73 -20.91
C THR A 415 11.52 6.07 -19.84
N GLN A 416 10.66 5.11 -19.47
CA GLN A 416 9.53 5.37 -18.56
C GLN A 416 9.89 5.23 -17.08
N LYS A 417 10.71 4.23 -16.73
CA LYS A 417 11.04 3.86 -15.34
C LYS A 417 12.52 3.45 -15.25
N PRO A 418 13.46 4.42 -15.29
CA PRO A 418 14.91 4.14 -15.35
C PRO A 418 15.42 3.38 -14.13
N ASP A 419 14.79 3.57 -12.97
CA ASP A 419 15.02 2.81 -11.74
C ASP A 419 14.71 1.32 -11.90
N ILE A 420 13.61 0.96 -12.57
CA ILE A 420 13.24 -0.42 -12.88
C ILE A 420 14.15 -0.98 -13.99
N TYR A 421 14.50 -0.17 -14.98
CA TYR A 421 15.41 -0.57 -16.05
C TYR A 421 16.76 -1.06 -15.51
N GLU A 422 17.40 -0.31 -14.61
CA GLU A 422 18.68 -0.72 -14.00
C GLU A 422 18.58 -2.07 -13.26
N LYS A 423 17.43 -2.32 -12.64
CA LYS A 423 17.14 -3.57 -11.94
C LYS A 423 16.95 -4.74 -12.91
N VAL A 424 16.19 -4.54 -13.99
CA VAL A 424 15.91 -5.56 -15.02
C VAL A 424 17.16 -5.86 -15.85
N LYS A 425 17.95 -4.83 -16.21
CA LYS A 425 19.20 -4.98 -16.98
C LYS A 425 20.19 -5.92 -16.30
N ARG A 426 20.26 -5.91 -14.96
CA ARG A 426 21.16 -6.82 -14.21
C ARG A 426 20.78 -8.30 -14.33
N ILE A 427 19.52 -8.60 -14.65
CA ILE A 427 19.00 -9.96 -14.70
C ILE A 427 18.92 -10.46 -16.14
N VAL A 428 18.51 -9.60 -17.06
CA VAL A 428 18.31 -9.96 -18.47
C VAL A 428 19.62 -9.78 -19.25
N LEU A 429 20.19 -10.87 -19.76
CA LEU A 429 21.33 -10.82 -20.67
C LEU A 429 20.90 -10.34 -22.06
N MET A 430 21.54 -9.27 -22.53
CA MET A 430 21.41 -8.76 -23.90
C MET A 430 22.70 -9.02 -24.69
N PHE A 431 22.61 -9.02 -26.02
CA PHE A 431 23.79 -9.21 -26.88
C PHE A 431 24.76 -8.03 -26.76
N GLU A 432 24.24 -6.84 -26.50
CA GLU A 432 25.02 -5.63 -26.27
C GLU A 432 25.89 -5.71 -25.00
N ASP A 433 25.51 -6.53 -24.01
CA ASP A 433 26.26 -6.69 -22.75
C ASP A 433 27.58 -7.45 -22.93
N VAL A 434 27.81 -8.05 -24.11
CA VAL A 434 29.05 -8.78 -24.44
C VAL A 434 30.30 -7.90 -24.29
N VAL A 435 30.17 -6.59 -24.46
CA VAL A 435 31.26 -5.62 -24.28
C VAL A 435 31.74 -5.55 -22.81
N GLU A 436 30.85 -5.80 -21.85
CA GLU A 436 31.13 -5.72 -20.42
C GLU A 436 31.92 -6.93 -19.89
N PHE A 437 32.00 -8.02 -20.65
CA PHE A 437 32.75 -9.22 -20.25
C PHE A 437 34.27 -9.00 -20.29
N GLN A 438 34.97 -9.61 -19.33
CA GLN A 438 36.43 -9.62 -19.30
C GLN A 438 36.99 -10.38 -20.51
N ASP A 439 38.17 -9.99 -20.99
CA ASP A 439 38.79 -10.58 -22.19
C ASP A 439 38.99 -12.10 -22.07
N ARG A 440 39.35 -12.57 -20.87
CA ARG A 440 39.46 -14.02 -20.58
C ARG A 440 38.12 -14.75 -20.78
N ASP A 441 37.03 -14.16 -20.29
CA ASP A 441 35.69 -14.76 -20.38
C ASP A 441 35.21 -14.72 -21.85
N MET A 442 35.48 -13.63 -22.56
CA MET A 442 35.22 -13.53 -24.00
C MET A 442 35.94 -14.59 -24.82
N GLN A 443 37.21 -14.85 -24.52
CA GLN A 443 37.97 -15.91 -25.20
C GLN A 443 37.36 -17.30 -24.95
N ALA A 444 36.85 -17.55 -23.74
CA ALA A 444 36.15 -18.80 -23.43
C ALA A 444 34.82 -18.93 -24.18
N ILE A 445 34.05 -17.83 -24.29
CA ILE A 445 32.82 -17.76 -25.08
C ILE A 445 33.12 -18.07 -26.55
N ILE A 446 34.04 -17.33 -27.15
CA ILE A 446 34.41 -17.44 -28.57
C ILE A 446 34.85 -18.85 -28.96
N ARG A 447 35.55 -19.58 -28.07
CA ARG A 447 35.99 -20.96 -28.32
C ARG A 447 34.85 -21.97 -28.49
N ASN A 448 33.65 -21.66 -27.99
CA ASN A 448 32.47 -22.52 -28.10
C ASN A 448 31.54 -22.09 -29.24
N LEU A 449 31.94 -21.11 -30.07
CA LEU A 449 31.13 -20.58 -31.15
C LEU A 449 31.70 -20.95 -32.52
N ASN A 450 30.82 -21.14 -33.49
CA ASN A 450 31.20 -21.32 -34.88
C ASN A 450 31.45 -19.96 -35.54
N ASN A 451 32.48 -19.88 -36.40
CA ASN A 451 32.81 -18.65 -37.13
C ASN A 451 31.65 -18.12 -37.99
N GLU A 452 30.78 -19.02 -38.49
CA GLU A 452 29.60 -18.64 -39.28
C GLU A 452 28.53 -17.95 -38.42
N ASP A 453 28.24 -18.48 -37.23
CA ASP A 453 27.29 -17.86 -36.29
C ASP A 453 27.85 -16.50 -35.80
N VAL A 454 29.16 -16.41 -35.52
CA VAL A 454 29.81 -15.14 -35.16
C VAL A 454 29.72 -14.12 -36.30
N ALA A 455 29.99 -14.52 -37.54
CA ALA A 455 29.88 -13.63 -38.70
C ALA A 455 28.45 -13.09 -38.89
N LYS A 456 27.44 -13.95 -38.79
CA LYS A 456 26.03 -13.56 -38.90
C LYS A 456 25.60 -12.62 -37.77
N ALA A 457 26.02 -12.88 -36.53
CA ALA A 457 25.70 -12.04 -35.38
C ALA A 457 26.35 -10.64 -35.45
N LEU A 458 27.56 -10.55 -36.03
CA LEU A 458 28.35 -9.31 -36.12
C LEU A 458 28.03 -8.44 -37.36
N ALA A 459 27.32 -8.97 -38.36
CA ALA A 459 27.07 -8.30 -39.65
C ALA A 459 26.47 -6.89 -39.52
N LYS A 460 25.61 -6.66 -38.53
CA LYS A 460 24.95 -5.37 -38.24
C LYS A 460 25.15 -4.92 -36.79
N ALA A 461 26.14 -5.47 -36.10
CA ALA A 461 26.42 -5.13 -34.71
C ALA A 461 27.16 -3.77 -34.60
N ASP A 462 27.07 -3.16 -33.41
CA ASP A 462 27.82 -1.93 -33.11
C ASP A 462 29.34 -2.17 -33.27
N PRO A 463 30.11 -1.23 -33.85
CA PRO A 463 31.55 -1.36 -34.00
C PRO A 463 32.29 -1.72 -32.70
N ALA A 464 31.79 -1.31 -31.53
CA ALA A 464 32.37 -1.67 -30.24
C ALA A 464 32.28 -3.18 -29.97
N ILE A 465 31.13 -3.81 -30.28
CA ILE A 465 30.93 -5.25 -30.13
C ILE A 465 31.83 -6.01 -31.09
N VAL A 466 31.85 -5.59 -32.37
CA VAL A 466 32.71 -6.20 -33.40
C VAL A 466 34.19 -6.19 -32.98
N ASN A 467 34.66 -5.04 -32.49
CA ASN A 467 36.03 -4.90 -32.00
C ASN A 467 36.30 -5.79 -30.78
N LYS A 468 35.35 -5.94 -29.85
CA LYS A 468 35.48 -6.81 -28.68
C LYS A 468 35.66 -8.28 -29.07
N PHE A 469 34.92 -8.76 -30.07
CA PHE A 469 35.11 -10.11 -30.62
C PHE A 469 36.48 -10.24 -31.28
N PHE A 470 36.83 -9.35 -32.21
CA PHE A 470 38.09 -9.46 -32.96
C PHE A 470 39.35 -9.35 -32.10
N THR A 471 39.34 -8.52 -31.06
CA THR A 471 40.46 -8.40 -30.12
C THR A 471 40.67 -9.67 -29.29
N ASN A 472 39.63 -10.49 -29.11
CA ASN A 472 39.67 -11.73 -28.35
C ASN A 472 39.73 -12.99 -29.24
N MET A 473 39.88 -12.82 -30.55
CA MET A 473 40.04 -13.89 -31.54
C MET A 473 41.50 -14.02 -32.00
N SER A 474 41.87 -15.19 -32.50
CA SER A 474 43.14 -15.34 -33.22
C SER A 474 43.07 -14.64 -34.58
N GLN A 475 44.20 -14.17 -35.11
CA GLN A 475 44.24 -13.48 -36.40
C GLN A 475 43.64 -14.32 -37.55
N GLY A 476 43.83 -15.65 -37.51
CA GLY A 476 43.23 -16.57 -38.47
C GLY A 476 41.70 -16.63 -38.37
N ALA A 477 41.16 -16.66 -37.14
CA ALA A 477 39.72 -16.67 -36.92
C ALA A 477 39.08 -15.33 -37.32
N VAL A 478 39.73 -14.19 -37.03
CA VAL A 478 39.28 -12.87 -37.50
C VAL A 478 39.20 -12.82 -39.02
N ASN A 479 40.23 -13.30 -39.71
CA ASN A 479 40.24 -13.31 -41.17
C ASN A 479 39.12 -14.18 -41.73
N ALA A 480 38.91 -15.38 -41.17
CA ALA A 480 37.82 -16.26 -41.57
C ALA A 480 36.43 -15.64 -41.35
N VAL A 481 36.20 -14.98 -40.20
CA VAL A 481 34.92 -14.30 -39.93
C VAL A 481 34.70 -13.15 -40.91
N LYS A 482 35.73 -12.32 -41.18
CA LYS A 482 35.62 -11.23 -42.16
C LYS A 482 35.34 -11.74 -43.56
N GLU A 483 36.01 -12.82 -43.97
CA GLU A 483 35.77 -13.48 -45.25
C GLU A 483 34.31 -13.95 -45.33
N ILE A 484 33.80 -14.61 -44.30
CA ILE A 484 32.39 -15.03 -44.23
C ILE A 484 31.47 -13.82 -44.30
N MET A 485 31.76 -12.70 -43.63
CA MET A 485 30.94 -11.48 -43.69
C MET A 485 30.94 -10.82 -45.08
N GLU A 486 32.03 -10.93 -45.85
CA GLU A 486 32.14 -10.39 -47.21
C GLU A 486 31.42 -11.27 -48.25
N TYR A 487 31.45 -12.60 -48.08
CA TYR A 487 30.81 -13.55 -49.00
C TYR A 487 29.36 -13.89 -48.63
N SER A 488 29.01 -13.80 -47.34
CA SER A 488 27.61 -13.82 -46.92
C SER A 488 26.98 -12.55 -47.45
N GLY A 489 26.01 -12.67 -48.36
CA GLY A 489 25.26 -11.51 -48.86
C GLY A 489 24.46 -10.81 -47.75
N GLU A 490 23.38 -10.13 -48.11
CA GLU A 490 22.53 -9.48 -47.10
C GLU A 490 21.98 -10.50 -46.08
N VAL A 491 22.48 -10.42 -44.84
CA VAL A 491 21.98 -11.22 -43.74
C VAL A 491 20.61 -10.69 -43.32
N ASN A 492 19.60 -11.57 -43.36
CA ASN A 492 18.26 -11.27 -42.90
C ASN A 492 18.28 -11.03 -41.37
N PRO A 493 17.56 -10.02 -40.85
CA PRO A 493 17.33 -9.84 -39.41
C PRO A 493 17.10 -11.15 -38.63
N ALA A 494 16.25 -12.06 -39.13
CA ALA A 494 15.96 -13.32 -38.44
C ALA A 494 17.19 -14.23 -38.26
N GLN A 495 18.10 -14.26 -39.25
CA GLN A 495 19.35 -15.02 -39.16
C GLN A 495 20.35 -14.37 -38.20
N THR A 496 20.30 -13.04 -38.09
CA THR A 496 21.12 -12.29 -37.13
C THR A 496 20.64 -12.60 -35.71
N ASP A 497 19.33 -12.58 -35.48
CA ASP A 497 18.71 -12.88 -34.18
C ASP A 497 18.96 -14.33 -33.73
N GLU A 498 18.85 -15.30 -34.65
CA GLU A 498 19.18 -16.70 -34.36
C GLU A 498 20.64 -16.86 -33.94
N ALA A 499 21.56 -16.24 -34.69
CA ALA A 499 22.98 -16.30 -34.40
C ALA A 499 23.33 -15.61 -33.07
N GLN A 500 22.72 -14.45 -32.77
CA GLN A 500 22.88 -13.78 -31.48
C GLN A 500 22.34 -14.65 -30.34
N THR A 501 21.19 -15.31 -30.53
CA THR A 501 20.61 -16.21 -29.52
C THR A 501 21.55 -17.37 -29.19
N LYS A 502 22.17 -18.00 -30.19
CA LYS A 502 23.18 -19.05 -29.98
C LYS A 502 24.36 -18.56 -29.14
N ILE A 503 24.82 -17.32 -29.37
CA ILE A 503 25.88 -16.70 -28.58
C ILE A 503 25.43 -16.51 -27.13
N LEU A 504 24.22 -16.00 -26.90
CA LEU A 504 23.65 -15.82 -25.56
C LEU A 504 23.50 -17.15 -24.82
N ASP A 505 23.10 -18.21 -25.50
CA ASP A 505 22.93 -19.53 -24.89
C ASP A 505 24.29 -20.17 -24.55
N ALA A 506 25.31 -19.96 -25.38
CA ALA A 506 26.69 -20.35 -25.05
C ALA A 506 27.20 -19.61 -23.80
N ILE A 507 26.91 -18.30 -23.67
CA ILE A 507 27.25 -17.52 -22.47
C ILE A 507 26.57 -18.11 -21.23
N LYS A 508 25.26 -18.36 -21.29
CA LYS A 508 24.51 -18.95 -20.17
C LYS A 508 25.05 -20.33 -19.76
N ALA A 509 25.38 -21.18 -20.74
CA ALA A 509 25.96 -22.50 -20.47
C ALA A 509 27.32 -22.37 -19.74
N LEU A 510 28.19 -21.46 -20.20
CA LEU A 510 29.48 -21.22 -19.56
C LEU A 510 29.37 -20.56 -18.18
N GLU A 511 28.37 -19.69 -17.96
CA GLU A 511 28.05 -19.14 -16.63
C GLU A 511 27.61 -20.26 -15.68
N ALA A 512 26.72 -21.16 -16.14
CA ALA A 512 26.23 -22.29 -15.34
C ALA A 512 27.32 -23.31 -15.00
N GLU A 513 28.30 -23.51 -15.89
CA GLU A 513 29.47 -24.35 -15.65
C GLU A 513 30.54 -23.68 -14.77
N GLY A 514 30.39 -22.38 -14.46
CA GLY A 514 31.38 -21.60 -13.70
C GLY A 514 32.68 -21.35 -14.46
N LYS A 515 32.69 -21.52 -15.80
CA LYS A 515 33.86 -21.29 -16.66
C LYS A 515 34.12 -19.82 -16.92
N ILE A 516 33.06 -19.01 -16.90
CA ILE A 516 33.13 -17.54 -16.97
C ILE A 516 32.56 -16.94 -15.69
N SER A 517 32.95 -15.71 -15.38
CA SER A 517 32.47 -15.02 -14.19
C SER A 517 30.96 -14.81 -14.29
N ALA A 518 30.20 -15.31 -13.32
CA ALA A 518 28.79 -14.99 -13.22
C ALA A 518 28.65 -13.47 -13.07
N ARG A 519 27.80 -12.85 -13.89
CA ARG A 519 27.46 -11.43 -13.73
C ARG A 519 27.00 -11.22 -12.30
N ALA A 520 27.74 -10.41 -11.54
CA ALA A 520 27.52 -10.17 -10.12
C ALA A 520 26.24 -9.35 -9.89
N GLY A 521 25.09 -9.97 -10.11
CA GLY A 521 23.82 -9.54 -9.57
C GLY A 521 23.60 -10.32 -8.29
N SER A 522 23.97 -9.73 -7.16
CA SER A 522 23.47 -10.21 -5.87
C SER A 522 21.97 -10.42 -6.01
N SER A 523 21.51 -11.63 -5.72
CA SER A 523 20.11 -12.02 -5.59
C SER A 523 19.42 -11.32 -4.42
N GLN A 524 19.75 -10.04 -4.15
CA GLN A 524 18.88 -9.18 -3.38
C GLN A 524 17.62 -9.06 -4.22
N GLU A 525 16.61 -9.83 -3.82
CA GLU A 525 15.31 -9.87 -4.46
C GLU A 525 14.83 -8.43 -4.62
N ILE A 526 14.68 -8.05 -5.88
CA ILE A 526 14.42 -6.66 -6.21
C ILE A 526 12.92 -6.46 -6.18
N TYR A 527 12.44 -5.96 -5.05
CA TYR A 527 11.05 -5.56 -4.90
C TYR A 527 10.77 -4.31 -5.75
N ILE A 528 9.80 -4.45 -6.65
CA ILE A 528 9.21 -3.35 -7.41
C ILE A 528 7.75 -3.29 -6.94
N ILE A 529 7.46 -2.39 -6.03
CA ILE A 529 6.12 -2.15 -5.52
C ILE A 529 5.74 -0.77 -6.08
N ASP A 530 4.95 -0.74 -7.15
CA ASP A 530 4.33 0.53 -7.54
C ASP A 530 3.22 0.79 -6.52
N GLY A 531 3.29 1.93 -5.86
CA GLY A 531 2.41 2.32 -4.77
C GLY A 531 1.01 2.70 -5.26
N ALA A 532 0.38 1.88 -6.09
CA ALA A 532 -1.05 1.96 -6.29
C ALA A 532 -1.69 1.63 -4.94
N GLU A 533 -2.32 2.63 -4.34
CA GLU A 533 -3.09 2.50 -3.11
C GLU A 533 -4.23 1.50 -3.32
N MET A 534 -3.94 0.22 -3.12
CA MET A 534 -4.98 -0.72 -2.76
C MET A 534 -5.32 -0.44 -1.31
N SER A 535 -6.40 0.31 -1.12
CA SER A 535 -7.13 0.39 0.15
C SER A 535 -7.16 -0.99 0.79
N SER A 536 -6.59 -1.15 1.99
CA SER A 536 -6.90 -2.24 2.92
C SER A 536 -5.97 -2.33 4.13
N GLY A 537 -4.83 -1.64 4.18
CA GLY A 537 -3.96 -1.67 5.36
C GLY A 537 -4.67 -1.17 6.62
N ASP A 538 -5.10 0.10 6.60
CA ASP A 538 -5.77 0.74 7.75
C ASP A 538 -7.16 0.16 8.04
N GLU A 539 -7.91 -0.24 7.02
CA GLU A 539 -9.24 -0.86 7.20
C GLU A 539 -9.15 -2.26 7.79
N ARG A 540 -8.18 -3.07 7.37
CA ARG A 540 -7.97 -4.40 7.96
C ARG A 540 -7.40 -4.31 9.36
N ARG A 541 -6.50 -3.36 9.61
CA ARG A 541 -6.04 -3.05 10.97
C ARG A 541 -7.22 -2.74 11.89
N ARG A 542 -8.12 -1.84 11.48
CA ARG A 542 -9.36 -1.53 12.22
C ARG A 542 -10.26 -2.75 12.37
N LYS A 543 -10.39 -3.59 11.34
CA LYS A 543 -11.15 -4.85 11.40
C LYS A 543 -10.56 -5.82 12.43
N PHE A 544 -9.24 -6.05 12.42
CA PHE A 544 -8.58 -6.93 13.38
C PHE A 544 -8.56 -6.36 14.79
N GLU A 545 -8.35 -5.05 14.95
CA GLU A 545 -8.41 -4.34 16.24
C GLU A 545 -9.83 -4.39 16.84
N SER A 546 -10.88 -4.25 16.01
CA SER A 546 -12.28 -4.38 16.43
C SER A 546 -12.66 -5.81 16.86
N MET A 547 -11.94 -6.82 16.37
CA MET A 547 -12.11 -8.21 16.80
C MET A 547 -11.37 -8.53 18.12
N SER A 548 -10.33 -7.76 18.48
CA SER A 548 -9.61 -7.89 19.76
C SER A 548 -10.19 -7.06 20.91
N ALA A 549 -11.05 -6.07 20.65
CA ALA A 549 -11.62 -5.24 21.70
C ALA A 549 -12.79 -5.95 22.42
N PRO A 550 -12.93 -5.85 23.75
CA PRO A 550 -14.11 -6.34 24.45
C PRO A 550 -15.36 -5.61 23.92
N LYS A 551 -16.39 -6.36 23.49
CA LYS A 551 -17.66 -5.80 22.99
C LYS A 551 -18.27 -4.85 24.02
N ALA A 552 -18.20 -3.54 23.75
CA ALA A 552 -18.97 -2.52 24.45
C ALA A 552 -19.66 -1.61 23.42
N GLY A 553 -20.99 -1.74 23.36
CA GLY A 553 -21.99 -0.72 22.96
C GLY A 553 -21.81 0.06 21.66
N ALA A 554 -22.61 -0.27 20.65
CA ALA A 554 -22.89 0.61 19.51
C ALA A 554 -23.57 1.90 20.01
N GLN A 555 -22.92 3.06 19.81
CA GLN A 555 -23.56 4.37 19.92
C GLN A 555 -24.07 4.81 18.54
N ALA A 556 -25.36 5.11 18.47
CA ALA A 556 -26.06 5.59 17.29
C ALA A 556 -25.62 7.03 16.94
N ALA A 557 -25.46 7.29 15.64
CA ALA A 557 -25.23 8.61 15.08
C ALA A 557 -26.42 9.57 15.35
N PRO A 558 -26.20 10.89 15.43
CA PRO A 558 -27.25 11.88 15.68
C PRO A 558 -28.29 11.88 14.54
N GLY A 559 -29.57 12.01 14.90
CA GLY A 559 -30.69 11.92 13.97
C GLY A 559 -30.68 13.00 12.86
N PRO A 560 -31.33 12.73 11.71
CA PRO A 560 -31.27 13.57 10.52
C PRO A 560 -31.92 14.95 10.70
N ASN A 561 -31.36 15.97 10.07
CA ASN A 561 -31.90 17.34 10.07
C ASN A 561 -33.27 17.39 9.35
N PRO A 562 -34.18 18.34 9.71
CA PRO A 562 -35.52 18.44 9.11
C PRO A 562 -35.52 18.56 7.58
N GLU A 563 -34.56 19.28 6.99
CA GLU A 563 -34.40 19.40 5.53
C GLU A 563 -33.99 18.07 4.87
N GLN A 564 -33.20 17.25 5.58
CA GLN A 564 -32.76 15.94 5.09
C GLN A 564 -33.89 14.91 5.16
N VAL A 565 -34.78 15.03 6.16
CA VAL A 565 -35.99 14.21 6.25
C VAL A 565 -36.94 14.54 5.10
N GLU A 566 -37.16 15.82 4.79
CA GLU A 566 -37.99 16.23 3.65
C GLU A 566 -37.39 15.78 2.31
N GLN A 567 -36.08 15.89 2.15
CA GLN A 567 -35.37 15.38 0.98
C GLN A 567 -35.49 13.84 0.88
N ALA A 568 -35.32 13.11 1.98
CA ALA A 568 -35.48 11.66 2.01
C ALA A 568 -36.91 11.23 1.61
N SER A 569 -37.94 11.96 2.05
CA SER A 569 -39.33 11.71 1.64
C SER A 569 -39.56 11.93 0.14
N GLN A 570 -38.90 12.93 -0.47
CA GLN A 570 -38.98 13.14 -1.92
C GLN A 570 -38.32 12.00 -2.71
N TYR A 571 -37.17 11.52 -2.27
CA TYR A 571 -36.49 10.38 -2.89
C TYR A 571 -37.24 9.07 -2.68
N LEU A 572 -37.89 8.89 -1.53
CA LEU A 572 -38.79 7.77 -1.28
C LEU A 572 -39.95 7.78 -2.29
N ALA A 573 -40.63 8.91 -2.46
CA ALA A 573 -41.72 9.03 -3.43
C ALA A 573 -41.27 8.71 -4.87
N ALA A 574 -40.11 9.24 -5.28
CA ALA A 574 -39.54 8.93 -6.60
C ALA A 574 -39.18 7.44 -6.75
N GLY A 575 -38.59 6.83 -5.71
CA GLY A 575 -38.26 5.41 -5.68
C GLY A 575 -39.50 4.52 -5.80
N VAL A 576 -40.58 4.86 -5.10
CA VAL A 576 -41.87 4.16 -5.18
C VAL A 576 -42.50 4.30 -6.57
N ASP A 577 -42.47 5.50 -7.17
CA ASP A 577 -42.98 5.72 -8.52
C ASP A 577 -42.20 4.89 -9.57
N MET A 578 -40.87 4.80 -9.43
CA MET A 578 -40.05 3.98 -10.32
C MET A 578 -40.28 2.48 -10.11
N TYR A 579 -40.55 2.05 -8.87
CA TYR A 579 -40.93 0.67 -8.58
C TYR A 579 -42.25 0.31 -9.29
N ASN A 580 -43.25 1.18 -9.17
CA ASN A 580 -44.57 0.99 -9.80
C ASN A 580 -44.49 1.00 -11.33
N GLN A 581 -43.51 1.67 -11.92
CA GLN A 581 -43.21 1.64 -13.36
C GLN A 581 -42.48 0.37 -13.81
N GLY A 582 -42.15 -0.55 -12.90
CA GLY A 582 -41.40 -1.77 -13.18
C GLY A 582 -39.90 -1.56 -13.33
N LYS A 583 -39.39 -0.35 -13.06
CA LYS A 583 -37.95 -0.02 -13.10
C LYS A 583 -37.29 -0.33 -11.76
N ILE A 584 -37.21 -1.62 -11.44
CA ILE A 584 -36.82 -2.10 -10.11
C ILE A 584 -35.38 -1.70 -9.73
N GLN A 585 -34.45 -1.71 -10.68
CA GLN A 585 -33.04 -1.35 -10.44
C GLN A 585 -32.85 0.14 -10.17
N GLU A 586 -33.55 1.00 -10.89
CA GLU A 586 -33.50 2.46 -10.67
C GLU A 586 -34.20 2.82 -9.35
N SER A 587 -35.33 2.17 -9.07
CA SER A 587 -36.06 2.32 -7.81
C SER A 587 -35.16 2.01 -6.60
N LEU A 588 -34.38 0.94 -6.67
CA LEU A 588 -33.53 0.50 -5.57
C LEU A 588 -32.56 1.59 -5.11
N GLN A 589 -31.92 2.30 -6.04
CA GLN A 589 -30.95 3.35 -5.70
C GLN A 589 -31.60 4.50 -4.92
N TYR A 590 -32.80 4.91 -5.33
CA TYR A 590 -33.54 5.98 -4.66
C TYR A 590 -34.05 5.56 -3.28
N LEU A 591 -34.49 4.30 -3.15
CA LEU A 591 -34.97 3.76 -1.90
C LEU A 591 -33.84 3.52 -0.88
N GLU A 592 -32.66 3.05 -1.33
CA GLU A 592 -31.47 2.88 -0.48
C GLU A 592 -30.95 4.23 0.02
N TYR A 593 -30.98 5.26 -0.84
CA TYR A 593 -30.63 6.60 -0.41
C TYR A 593 -31.61 7.12 0.64
N ALA A 594 -32.92 6.97 0.40
CA ALA A 594 -33.96 7.40 1.35
C ALA A 594 -33.82 6.71 2.72
N SER A 595 -33.55 5.39 2.75
CA SER A 595 -33.37 4.63 3.99
C SER A 595 -32.05 4.93 4.70
N SER A 596 -31.00 5.32 3.97
CA SER A 596 -29.72 5.73 4.56
C SER A 596 -29.83 7.07 5.29
N VAL A 597 -30.66 7.99 4.77
CA VAL A 597 -30.86 9.33 5.33
C VAL A 597 -31.91 9.31 6.44
N ASN A 598 -33.03 8.61 6.22
CA ASN A 598 -34.08 8.43 7.22
C ASN A 598 -34.35 6.95 7.46
N ALA A 599 -33.48 6.32 8.24
CA ALA A 599 -33.58 4.90 8.59
C ALA A 599 -34.83 4.55 9.42
N GLY A 600 -35.54 5.56 9.96
CA GLY A 600 -36.75 5.39 10.76
C GLY A 600 -38.05 5.34 9.98
N ASP A 601 -38.05 5.56 8.66
CA ASP A 601 -39.26 5.50 7.83
C ASP A 601 -39.59 4.04 7.44
N PRO A 602 -40.68 3.45 7.94
CA PRO A 602 -41.04 2.07 7.63
C PRO A 602 -41.32 1.87 6.12
N GLN A 603 -41.87 2.88 5.45
CA GLN A 603 -42.30 2.76 4.06
C GLN A 603 -41.10 2.55 3.13
N ALA A 604 -39.95 3.18 3.40
CA ALA A 604 -38.72 2.96 2.65
C ALA A 604 -38.27 1.50 2.71
N TRP A 605 -38.29 0.91 3.89
CA TRP A 605 -37.89 -0.49 4.10
C TRP A 605 -38.87 -1.49 3.48
N GLN A 606 -40.16 -1.17 3.46
CA GLN A 606 -41.18 -1.98 2.79
C GLN A 606 -40.92 -2.08 1.28
N TYR A 607 -40.74 -0.94 0.61
CA TYR A 607 -40.49 -0.91 -0.82
C TYR A 607 -39.10 -1.44 -1.19
N LEU A 608 -38.09 -1.27 -0.33
CA LEU A 608 -36.79 -1.95 -0.47
C LEU A 608 -36.93 -3.46 -0.43
N GLY A 609 -37.68 -4.00 0.53
CA GLY A 609 -37.95 -5.43 0.60
C GLY A 609 -38.63 -5.94 -0.68
N SER A 610 -39.57 -5.17 -1.22
CA SER A 610 -40.26 -5.49 -2.47
C SER A 610 -39.34 -5.43 -3.69
N ALA A 611 -38.46 -4.42 -3.75
CA ALA A 611 -37.46 -4.26 -4.80
C ALA A 611 -36.42 -5.40 -4.77
N TYR A 612 -35.85 -5.70 -3.60
CA TYR A 612 -34.92 -6.81 -3.45
C TYR A 612 -35.55 -8.15 -3.80
N TYR A 613 -36.80 -8.38 -3.40
CA TYR A 613 -37.50 -9.62 -3.74
C TYR A 613 -37.73 -9.76 -5.25
N SER A 614 -38.12 -8.68 -5.92
CA SER A 614 -38.29 -8.63 -7.37
C SER A 614 -36.98 -8.86 -8.14
N LEU A 615 -35.83 -8.54 -7.51
CA LEU A 615 -34.48 -8.82 -8.02
C LEU A 615 -33.92 -10.18 -7.57
N GLN A 616 -34.74 -11.04 -6.95
CA GLN A 616 -34.36 -12.34 -6.39
C GLN A 616 -33.29 -12.28 -5.28
N ARG A 617 -33.10 -11.12 -4.66
CA ARG A 617 -32.24 -10.94 -3.48
C ARG A 617 -33.03 -11.24 -2.21
N VAL A 618 -33.32 -12.52 -2.00
CA VAL A 618 -34.26 -12.99 -0.95
C VAL A 618 -33.77 -12.65 0.46
N ASP A 619 -32.48 -12.81 0.75
CA ASP A 619 -31.92 -12.53 2.08
C ASP A 619 -32.00 -11.04 2.42
N ASP A 620 -31.68 -10.17 1.46
CA ASP A 620 -31.78 -8.72 1.63
C ASP A 620 -33.25 -8.28 1.73
N ALA A 621 -34.15 -8.93 1.00
CA ALA A 621 -35.58 -8.68 1.10
C ALA A 621 -36.13 -9.03 2.49
N VAL A 622 -35.73 -10.18 3.05
CA VAL A 622 -36.12 -10.59 4.40
C VAL A 622 -35.58 -9.61 5.44
N ALA A 623 -34.31 -9.20 5.34
CA ALA A 623 -33.72 -8.23 6.26
C ALA A 623 -34.43 -6.85 6.18
N ALA A 624 -34.76 -6.39 4.98
CA ALA A 624 -35.50 -5.15 4.79
C ALA A 624 -36.93 -5.24 5.35
N TYR A 625 -37.63 -6.37 5.16
CA TYR A 625 -38.96 -6.56 5.73
C TYR A 625 -38.97 -6.75 7.26
N GLU A 626 -37.92 -7.34 7.84
CA GLU A 626 -37.73 -7.37 9.30
C GLU A 626 -37.59 -5.96 9.86
N LYS A 627 -36.82 -5.10 9.18
CA LYS A 627 -36.73 -3.68 9.53
C LYS A 627 -38.08 -2.98 9.40
N TYR A 628 -38.81 -3.20 8.31
CA TYR A 628 -40.17 -2.68 8.13
C TYR A 628 -41.10 -3.10 9.27
N ALA A 629 -41.19 -4.40 9.59
CA ALA A 629 -42.08 -4.91 10.64
C ALA A 629 -41.69 -4.37 12.03
N SER A 630 -40.38 -4.20 12.29
CA SER A 630 -39.90 -3.62 13.55
C SER A 630 -40.23 -2.13 13.68
N LEU A 631 -40.21 -1.39 12.57
CA LEU A 631 -40.42 0.06 12.54
C LEU A 631 -41.89 0.45 12.43
N SER A 632 -42.72 -0.33 11.74
CA SER A 632 -44.16 -0.08 11.60
C SER A 632 -44.91 -0.33 12.90
N GLY A 633 -44.43 -1.25 13.74
CA GLY A 633 -45.07 -1.63 15.00
C GLY A 633 -46.45 -2.26 14.84
N ASP A 634 -46.86 -2.58 13.61
CA ASP A 634 -48.14 -3.22 13.29
C ASP A 634 -48.01 -4.74 13.40
N PRO A 635 -48.78 -5.42 14.28
CA PRO A 635 -48.78 -6.87 14.40
C PRO A 635 -49.05 -7.59 13.07
N ALA A 636 -49.87 -6.99 12.18
CA ALA A 636 -50.17 -7.56 10.87
C ALA A 636 -48.93 -7.65 9.96
N ALA A 637 -47.99 -6.71 10.08
CA ALA A 637 -46.75 -6.72 9.31
C ALA A 637 -45.80 -7.85 9.76
N ALA A 638 -45.78 -8.15 11.06
CA ALA A 638 -44.99 -9.25 11.62
C ALA A 638 -45.57 -10.63 11.23
N GLU A 639 -46.91 -10.76 11.25
CA GLU A 639 -47.59 -11.98 10.78
C GLU A 639 -47.36 -12.20 9.28
N TRP A 640 -47.48 -11.14 8.47
CA TRP A 640 -47.18 -11.21 7.03
C TRP A 640 -45.73 -11.62 6.76
N LEU A 641 -44.77 -11.06 7.50
CA LEU A 641 -43.34 -11.40 7.37
C LEU A 641 -43.07 -12.86 7.73
N ALA A 642 -43.70 -13.39 8.78
CA ALA A 642 -43.56 -14.80 9.14
C ALA A 642 -44.04 -15.72 8.00
N GLY A 643 -45.17 -15.37 7.37
CA GLY A 643 -45.67 -16.06 6.17
C GLY A 643 -44.73 -15.92 4.97
N PHE A 644 -44.18 -14.72 4.76
CA PHE A 644 -43.23 -14.46 3.67
C PHE A 644 -41.94 -15.28 3.83
N LYS A 645 -41.36 -15.32 5.04
CA LYS A 645 -40.19 -16.14 5.37
C LYS A 645 -40.42 -17.61 5.09
N GLN A 646 -41.57 -18.13 5.52
CA GLN A 646 -41.95 -19.51 5.23
C GLN A 646 -42.09 -19.78 3.72
N GLN A 647 -42.64 -18.83 2.96
CA GLN A 647 -42.77 -18.94 1.50
C GLN A 647 -41.42 -18.96 0.79
N VAL A 648 -40.44 -18.18 1.26
CA VAL A 648 -39.11 -18.09 0.64
C VAL A 648 -38.09 -19.07 1.25
N GLY A 649 -38.53 -19.94 2.18
CA GLY A 649 -37.70 -20.98 2.79
C GLY A 649 -36.69 -20.47 3.81
N LYS A 650 -37.03 -19.42 4.56
CA LYS A 650 -36.19 -18.74 5.54
C LYS A 650 -36.78 -18.77 6.95
#